data_AF-A0A6N6N480-F1
#
_entry.id   AF-A0A6N6N480-F1
#
_cell.length_a   1.000
_cell.length_b   1.000
_cell.length_c   1.000
_cell.angle_alpha   90.00
_cell.angle_beta   90.00
_cell.angle_gamma   90.00
#
_symmetry.space_group_name_H-M   'P 1'
#
loop_
_entity.id
_entity.type
_entity.pdbx_description
1 polymer ?
#
loop_
_entity_poly.entity_id
_entity_poly.type
_entity_poly.pdbx_seq_one_letter_code
_entity_poly.pdbx_strand_id
1 'polypeptide(L)'
;MCGIASFLSNDHWRKKTETTWVAALATRFADAAAQNAPTAAAPLLDELASSFKQLMSFGLHHALLAEPETLAALETMRDAIRTLRTNVAVRLEQDVRTDELEGLLERLEDYLWQIDREVLDNVVRVTGIMPAPLAKNTEALHRHFLAWGLEQVLESIDKLEVRGRDSAGIAVTFILPENADPVATLTPVLAAELDERTAIQNASDRHILVRKLDDGRTACRFLYKVAQLVGQLGDNGAALRASIREDELLWSMAAGMDVLNIIAHTRWASNGIISVPNCHPVDGLVEGDVSTGLDKTMFVLNGDVDNYRTLVQQCVIPKGAAIASAISTDAKILPVLFHLDAPENGDSEVRFRNVLQRCEGSLAVIMQNLSDFDSQFLAQKGSGQSFYVGNTLDGWVVASEAYGLAARCRSSYPIAVHHHGGVSVVLSSSDSEAMPAARYLDTGETVDLAEESIEIFSRDIFRGEYAHYIEKEMHDASESVRNTLYGKYLKSDGKVQFLAEGFGNGPALRQRLLDKENPVRRIVTVGQGTAAIAAQGMGHLLKRALGKTGISIESYTGSELIGFMGDERMDDVLLIPVSQSGTTTDTNRVVDLCRDRGAWVNAVVNRRNSPLVKKSDSHCYTSNGRDVEMAVASTKAFYSQIAAGKLLSLWMAAELGTMDDRELLEDLKALESLPDAIESVLANKEAIGAVARAHAPNNRYWALVGNGSNCIAAQEVRIKLSELCYKSIPCDVTEDKKHIDLSTEPLTLVMAADLPEMVVMDTVKETTIFKAHNGQPIVFCAEDETRFDGIAQATIKVPRVGGGLDFVTETVAGHWWGIAAAKAIDEQAEPFRKARILLAKMIETPQIWDRNQLLTALNAAIERCAAGATDSALPASVAASLANYMLWLCTQPASIGAPDARLDDILNILNKAIEEMTRPIDTIRHQAKTVTVGISRPQG
;
A
#
# COMPACT_ATOMS: atom_id res chain seq x y z
N MET A 1 2.47 -4.92 -2.12
CA MET A 1 2.77 -6.11 -1.29
C MET A 1 1.73 -7.18 -1.56
N CYS A 2 2.04 -8.45 -1.30
CA CYS A 2 1.01 -9.47 -1.17
C CYS A 2 0.10 -9.13 0.02
N GLY A 3 -1.19 -9.42 -0.07
CA GLY A 3 -2.15 -9.26 1.02
C GLY A 3 -2.64 -10.61 1.48
N ILE A 4 -2.70 -10.85 2.79
CA ILE A 4 -3.45 -11.98 3.37
C ILE A 4 -4.59 -11.41 4.18
N ALA A 5 -5.78 -11.99 4.02
CA ALA A 5 -6.90 -11.76 4.91
C ALA A 5 -7.60 -13.08 5.25
N SER A 6 -8.14 -13.20 6.45
CA SER A 6 -8.91 -14.38 6.86
C SER A 6 -10.03 -14.03 7.83
N PHE A 7 -11.01 -14.95 7.91
CA PHE A 7 -12.09 -14.91 8.88
C PHE A 7 -12.34 -16.32 9.43
N LEU A 8 -12.41 -16.46 10.76
CA LEU A 8 -12.80 -17.68 11.46
C LEU A 8 -13.98 -17.35 12.37
N SER A 9 -15.17 -17.88 12.06
CA SER A 9 -16.39 -17.59 12.82
C SER A 9 -16.40 -18.29 14.19
N ASN A 10 -17.04 -17.67 15.16
CA ASN A 10 -17.46 -18.31 16.43
C ASN A 10 -18.98 -18.64 16.38
N ASP A 11 -19.61 -18.85 17.54
CA ASP A 11 -21.05 -19.16 17.65
C ASP A 11 -21.97 -17.94 17.82
N HIS A 12 -21.40 -16.73 17.95
CA HIS A 12 -22.13 -15.53 18.34
C HIS A 12 -23.14 -15.08 17.29
N TRP A 13 -22.84 -15.26 16.00
CA TRP A 13 -23.70 -14.85 14.88
C TRP A 13 -25.08 -15.52 14.87
N ARG A 14 -25.27 -16.59 15.66
CA ARG A 14 -26.56 -17.27 15.86
C ARG A 14 -27.41 -16.66 16.98
N LYS A 15 -26.81 -15.81 17.81
CA LYS A 15 -27.49 -15.16 18.94
C LYS A 15 -28.31 -13.99 18.40
N LYS A 16 -29.47 -13.76 19.00
CA LYS A 16 -30.29 -12.59 18.67
C LYS A 16 -29.59 -11.32 19.16
N THR A 17 -29.38 -10.36 18.27
CA THR A 17 -28.76 -9.07 18.60
C THR A 17 -29.79 -8.07 19.10
N GLU A 18 -29.41 -7.30 20.12
CA GLU A 18 -30.21 -6.16 20.60
C GLU A 18 -29.85 -4.90 19.82
N THR A 19 -30.84 -4.27 19.19
CA THR A 19 -30.68 -3.08 18.32
C THR A 19 -31.30 -1.80 18.91
N THR A 20 -31.87 -1.87 20.11
CA THR A 20 -32.56 -0.74 20.80
C THR A 20 -31.65 0.47 21.00
N TRP A 21 -30.36 0.24 21.23
CA TRP A 21 -29.34 1.28 21.40
C TRP A 21 -29.18 2.15 20.15
N VAL A 22 -29.41 1.60 18.94
CA VAL A 22 -29.30 2.35 17.67
C VAL A 22 -30.33 3.46 17.63
N ALA A 23 -31.59 3.14 17.94
CA ALA A 23 -32.68 4.12 17.98
C ALA A 23 -32.48 5.17 19.07
N ALA A 24 -31.97 4.75 20.24
CA ALA A 24 -31.67 5.67 21.34
C ALA A 24 -30.56 6.68 20.97
N LEU A 25 -29.46 6.22 20.37
CA LEU A 25 -28.40 7.10 19.89
C LEU A 25 -28.86 7.99 18.73
N ALA A 26 -29.61 7.43 17.77
CA ALA A 26 -30.11 8.18 16.62
C ALA A 26 -30.95 9.38 17.05
N THR A 27 -31.84 9.18 18.02
CA THR A 27 -32.67 10.25 18.60
C THR A 27 -31.80 11.35 19.23
N ARG A 28 -30.79 10.98 20.01
CA ARG A 28 -29.89 11.95 20.68
C ARG A 28 -29.00 12.71 19.71
N PHE A 29 -28.49 12.05 18.66
CA PHE A 29 -27.76 12.74 17.59
C PHE A 29 -28.68 13.70 16.83
N ALA A 30 -29.91 13.29 16.52
CA ALA A 30 -30.90 14.15 15.87
C ALA A 30 -31.25 15.39 16.72
N ASP A 31 -31.41 15.22 18.04
CA ASP A 31 -31.63 16.32 18.98
C ASP A 31 -30.43 17.29 19.01
N ALA A 32 -29.20 16.77 19.07
CA ALA A 32 -27.99 17.60 19.03
C ALA A 32 -27.86 18.38 17.71
N ALA A 33 -28.19 17.75 16.57
CA ALA A 33 -28.20 18.38 15.27
C ALA A 33 -29.28 19.48 15.18
N ALA A 34 -30.50 19.20 15.66
CA ALA A 34 -31.62 20.14 15.66
C ALA A 34 -31.36 21.38 16.55
N GLN A 35 -30.64 21.21 17.66
CA GLN A 35 -30.25 22.29 18.56
C GLN A 35 -29.02 23.08 18.05
N ASN A 36 -28.40 22.65 16.95
CA ASN A 36 -27.12 23.19 16.47
C ASN A 36 -26.05 23.24 17.57
N ALA A 37 -25.96 22.16 18.36
CA ALA A 37 -25.06 22.03 19.50
C ALA A 37 -23.95 21.00 19.17
N PRO A 38 -22.96 21.33 18.31
CA PRO A 38 -21.96 20.35 17.85
C PRO A 38 -21.13 19.75 18.98
N THR A 39 -20.82 20.51 20.03
CA THR A 39 -20.08 20.01 21.19
C THR A 39 -20.84 18.92 21.96
N ALA A 40 -22.17 18.87 21.86
CA ALA A 40 -22.98 17.80 22.43
C ALA A 40 -22.77 16.45 21.70
N ALA A 41 -22.18 16.45 20.50
CA ALA A 41 -21.89 15.25 19.75
C ALA A 41 -20.69 14.46 20.30
N ALA A 42 -19.71 15.12 20.93
CA ALA A 42 -18.52 14.45 21.47
C ALA A 42 -18.83 13.24 22.38
N PRO A 43 -19.65 13.38 23.45
CA PRO A 43 -20.01 12.23 24.29
C PRO A 43 -20.85 11.17 23.57
N LEU A 44 -21.64 11.56 22.56
CA LEU A 44 -22.41 10.61 21.74
C LEU A 44 -21.49 9.76 20.85
N LEU A 45 -20.42 10.38 20.33
CA LEU A 45 -19.40 9.68 19.56
C LEU A 45 -18.58 8.74 20.46
N ASP A 46 -18.34 9.08 21.73
CA ASP A 46 -17.71 8.16 22.70
C ASP A 46 -18.59 6.92 22.95
N GLU A 47 -19.90 7.11 23.08
CA GLU A 47 -20.86 6.02 23.25
C GLU A 47 -20.95 5.13 21.99
N LEU A 48 -20.98 5.74 20.79
CA LEU A 48 -20.91 5.02 19.52
C LEU A 48 -19.59 4.22 19.39
N ALA A 49 -18.46 4.83 19.77
CA ALA A 49 -17.14 4.16 19.81
C ALA A 49 -17.16 2.92 20.71
N SER A 50 -17.77 3.03 21.89
CA SER A 50 -17.89 1.92 22.84
C SER A 50 -18.77 0.77 22.31
N SER A 51 -19.66 1.07 21.36
CA SER A 51 -20.55 0.12 20.70
C SER A 51 -20.00 -0.42 19.38
N PHE A 52 -18.72 -0.17 19.07
CA PHE A 52 -18.11 -0.51 17.78
C PHE A 52 -18.25 -2.00 17.43
N LYS A 53 -18.04 -2.91 18.38
CA LYS A 53 -18.16 -4.35 18.17
C LYS A 53 -19.58 -4.76 17.76
N GLN A 54 -20.60 -4.17 18.40
CA GLN A 54 -22.01 -4.36 18.05
C GLN A 54 -22.34 -3.75 16.69
N LEU A 55 -21.83 -2.54 16.41
CA LEU A 55 -22.02 -1.83 15.15
C LEU A 55 -21.47 -2.62 13.95
N MET A 56 -20.35 -3.33 14.13
CA MET A 56 -19.72 -4.14 13.07
C MET A 56 -20.25 -5.57 12.99
N SER A 57 -21.16 -6.00 13.87
CA SER A 57 -21.58 -7.41 13.96
C SER A 57 -22.49 -7.87 12.82
N PHE A 58 -22.48 -9.17 12.55
CA PHE A 58 -23.44 -9.79 11.64
C PHE A 58 -24.88 -9.58 12.09
N GLY A 59 -25.14 -9.64 13.39
CA GLY A 59 -26.50 -9.52 13.89
C GLY A 59 -27.12 -8.13 13.66
N LEU A 60 -26.34 -7.05 13.77
CA LEU A 60 -26.82 -5.73 13.34
C LEU A 60 -27.01 -5.69 11.82
N HIS A 61 -26.07 -6.24 11.05
CA HIS A 61 -26.19 -6.31 9.58
C HIS A 61 -27.48 -7.00 9.14
N HIS A 62 -27.82 -8.15 9.74
CA HIS A 62 -29.05 -8.88 9.46
C HIS A 62 -30.29 -8.11 9.91
N ALA A 63 -30.25 -7.44 11.07
CA ALA A 63 -31.34 -6.58 11.52
C ALA A 63 -31.60 -5.42 10.55
N LEU A 64 -30.58 -4.81 9.94
CA LEU A 64 -30.76 -3.77 8.92
C LEU A 64 -31.49 -4.28 7.67
N LEU A 65 -31.41 -5.58 7.36
CA LEU A 65 -32.13 -6.21 6.26
C LEU A 65 -33.57 -6.59 6.65
N ALA A 66 -33.77 -7.07 7.88
CA ALA A 66 -35.03 -7.64 8.34
C ALA A 66 -35.96 -6.64 9.06
N GLU A 67 -35.41 -5.57 9.64
CA GLU A 67 -36.12 -4.63 10.52
C GLU A 67 -36.01 -3.20 9.95
N PRO A 68 -37.02 -2.72 9.19
CA PRO A 68 -36.99 -1.39 8.58
C PRO A 68 -36.81 -0.24 9.58
N GLU A 69 -37.27 -0.41 10.83
CA GLU A 69 -37.12 0.59 11.89
C GLU A 69 -35.65 0.77 12.31
N THR A 70 -34.88 -0.33 12.38
CA THR A 70 -33.43 -0.27 12.69
C THR A 70 -32.66 0.42 11.58
N LEU A 71 -32.99 0.12 10.31
CA LEU A 71 -32.41 0.81 9.15
C LEU A 71 -32.69 2.31 9.20
N ALA A 72 -33.96 2.70 9.39
CA ALA A 72 -34.36 4.10 9.48
C ALA A 72 -33.67 4.84 10.64
N ALA A 73 -33.50 4.17 11.79
CA ALA A 73 -32.77 4.74 12.93
C ALA A 73 -31.29 4.99 12.59
N LEU A 74 -30.62 4.03 11.94
CA LEU A 74 -29.22 4.19 11.55
C LEU A 74 -29.03 5.29 10.48
N GLU A 75 -29.94 5.38 9.51
CA GLU A 75 -29.96 6.46 8.51
C GLU A 75 -30.18 7.83 9.17
N THR A 76 -31.08 7.91 10.16
CA THR A 76 -31.30 9.13 10.95
C THR A 76 -30.04 9.55 11.69
N MET A 77 -29.32 8.59 12.29
CA MET A 77 -28.04 8.83 12.96
C MET A 77 -26.99 9.37 11.98
N ARG A 78 -26.85 8.74 10.81
CA ARG A 78 -25.95 9.20 9.73
C ARG A 78 -26.24 10.64 9.34
N ASP A 79 -27.50 10.98 9.08
CA ASP A 79 -27.89 12.30 8.58
C ASP A 79 -27.72 13.38 9.67
N ALA A 80 -27.95 13.04 10.94
CA ALA A 80 -27.66 13.90 12.07
C ALA A 80 -26.15 14.17 12.21
N ILE A 81 -25.29 13.13 12.16
CA ILE A 81 -23.83 13.28 12.19
C ILE A 81 -23.34 14.12 11.00
N ARG A 82 -23.88 13.90 9.80
CA ARG A 82 -23.56 14.70 8.60
C ARG A 82 -23.89 16.17 8.79
N THR A 83 -25.03 16.47 9.41
CA THR A 83 -25.45 17.84 9.75
C THR A 83 -24.50 18.47 10.76
N LEU A 84 -24.19 17.76 11.85
CA LEU A 84 -23.24 18.21 12.87
C LEU A 84 -21.86 18.48 12.30
N ARG A 85 -21.35 17.57 11.45
CA ARG A 85 -20.07 17.71 10.73
C ARG A 85 -20.04 18.98 9.90
N THR A 86 -21.11 19.24 9.14
CA THR A 86 -21.24 20.46 8.32
C THR A 86 -21.25 21.72 9.21
N ASN A 87 -21.97 21.69 10.33
CA ASN A 87 -22.02 22.81 11.27
C ASN A 87 -20.66 23.10 11.89
N VAL A 88 -19.87 22.07 12.22
CA VAL A 88 -18.49 22.23 12.73
C VAL A 88 -17.58 22.81 11.65
N ALA A 89 -17.63 22.29 10.42
CA ALA A 89 -16.82 22.79 9.31
C ALA A 89 -17.10 24.29 9.04
N VAL A 90 -18.37 24.70 9.00
CA VAL A 90 -18.75 26.12 8.82
C VAL A 90 -18.22 27.00 9.97
N ARG A 91 -18.26 26.52 11.22
CA ARG A 91 -17.68 27.27 12.35
C ARG A 91 -16.16 27.40 12.24
N LEU A 92 -15.47 26.37 11.79
CA LEU A 92 -14.01 26.41 11.58
C LEU A 92 -13.57 27.35 10.45
N GLU A 93 -14.46 27.65 9.51
CA GLU A 93 -14.24 28.67 8.48
C GLU A 93 -14.51 30.10 8.98
N GLN A 94 -15.50 30.28 9.85
CA GLN A 94 -16.00 31.59 10.26
C GLN A 94 -15.37 32.11 11.56
N ASP A 95 -15.06 31.22 12.50
CA ASP A 95 -14.61 31.54 13.85
C ASP A 95 -13.12 31.21 14.06
N VAL A 96 -12.62 31.50 15.25
CA VAL A 96 -11.28 31.05 15.67
C VAL A 96 -11.29 29.53 15.76
N ARG A 97 -10.44 28.91 14.95
CA ARG A 97 -10.19 27.46 14.99
C ARG A 97 -9.67 27.05 16.37
N THR A 98 -10.29 26.05 16.99
CA THR A 98 -9.88 25.50 18.29
C THR A 98 -9.56 24.01 18.16
N ASP A 99 -8.68 23.51 19.02
CA ASP A 99 -8.27 22.12 18.96
C ASP A 99 -9.47 21.17 19.17
N GLU A 100 -10.38 21.57 20.05
CA GLU A 100 -11.61 20.84 20.36
C GLU A 100 -12.55 20.72 19.15
N LEU A 101 -12.71 21.80 18.36
CA LEU A 101 -13.62 21.79 17.20
C LEU A 101 -13.04 21.02 16.02
N GLU A 102 -11.74 21.12 15.75
CA GLU A 102 -11.11 20.36 14.67
C GLU A 102 -11.00 18.87 15.02
N GLY A 103 -10.64 18.51 16.26
CA GLY A 103 -10.69 17.12 16.72
C GLY A 103 -12.11 16.56 16.69
N LEU A 104 -13.13 17.38 16.99
CA LEU A 104 -14.53 16.98 16.82
C LEU A 104 -14.91 16.80 15.34
N LEU A 105 -14.44 17.67 14.44
CA LEU A 105 -14.67 17.52 13.00
C LEU A 105 -14.11 16.18 12.49
N GLU A 106 -12.85 15.90 12.82
CA GLU A 106 -12.16 14.66 12.44
C GLU A 106 -12.95 13.43 12.90
N ARG A 107 -13.37 13.40 14.18
CA ARG A 107 -14.20 12.32 14.72
C ARG A 107 -15.55 12.22 14.01
N LEU A 108 -16.23 13.34 13.74
CA LEU A 108 -17.50 13.34 13.02
C LEU A 108 -17.35 12.78 11.60
N GLU A 109 -16.25 13.08 10.90
CA GLU A 109 -15.95 12.50 9.60
C GLU A 109 -15.70 10.99 9.68
N ASP A 110 -14.95 10.54 10.69
CA ASP A 110 -14.63 9.13 10.89
C ASP A 110 -15.88 8.29 11.20
N TYR A 111 -16.73 8.75 12.13
CA TYR A 111 -17.96 8.03 12.47
C TYR A 111 -19.06 8.18 11.41
N LEU A 112 -19.08 9.28 10.66
CA LEU A 112 -19.93 9.39 9.47
C LEU A 112 -19.51 8.35 8.43
N TRP A 113 -18.21 8.26 8.13
CA TRP A 113 -17.68 7.27 7.19
C TRP A 113 -17.99 5.85 7.64
N GLN A 114 -17.80 5.56 8.93
CA GLN A 114 -18.11 4.27 9.51
C GLN A 114 -19.58 3.88 9.28
N ILE A 115 -20.53 4.75 9.63
CA ILE A 115 -21.96 4.43 9.45
C ILE A 115 -22.32 4.34 7.96
N ASP A 116 -21.87 5.29 7.14
CA ASP A 116 -22.27 5.39 5.73
C ASP A 116 -21.63 4.26 4.90
N ARG A 117 -20.31 4.06 5.02
CA ARG A 117 -19.53 3.16 4.14
C ARG A 117 -19.28 1.77 4.72
N GLU A 118 -19.00 1.67 6.01
CA GLU A 118 -18.62 0.40 6.66
C GLU A 118 -19.85 -0.40 7.15
N VAL A 119 -20.98 0.28 7.39
CA VAL A 119 -22.25 -0.32 7.82
C VAL A 119 -23.30 -0.30 6.71
N LEU A 120 -23.78 0.88 6.29
CA LEU A 120 -24.93 0.98 5.38
C LEU A 120 -24.58 0.50 3.95
N ASP A 121 -23.53 1.03 3.32
CA ASP A 121 -23.09 0.55 2.01
C ASP A 121 -22.64 -0.92 2.06
N ASN A 122 -22.21 -1.40 3.22
CA ASN A 122 -21.84 -2.81 3.40
C ASN A 122 -23.04 -3.75 3.25
N VAL A 123 -24.25 -3.31 3.63
CA VAL A 123 -25.49 -4.07 3.35
C VAL A 123 -25.66 -4.28 1.84
N VAL A 124 -25.39 -3.25 1.04
CA VAL A 124 -25.46 -3.34 -0.43
C VAL A 124 -24.35 -4.24 -0.99
N ARG A 125 -23.12 -4.14 -0.48
CA ARG A 125 -22.02 -5.00 -0.94
C ARG A 125 -22.26 -6.48 -0.62
N VAL A 126 -22.66 -6.80 0.60
CA VAL A 126 -22.95 -8.19 1.02
C VAL A 126 -24.11 -8.78 0.23
N THR A 127 -25.21 -8.06 0.05
CA THR A 127 -26.32 -8.55 -0.77
C THR A 127 -25.97 -8.61 -2.26
N GLY A 128 -25.04 -7.76 -2.72
CA GLY A 128 -24.55 -7.72 -4.09
C GLY A 128 -23.75 -8.96 -4.51
N ILE A 129 -23.09 -9.64 -3.57
CA ILE A 129 -22.38 -10.90 -3.86
C ILE A 129 -23.31 -12.13 -3.84
N MET A 130 -24.57 -11.96 -3.47
CA MET A 130 -25.56 -13.05 -3.42
C MET A 130 -26.40 -13.12 -4.72
N PRO A 131 -26.94 -14.29 -5.07
CA PRO A 131 -28.01 -14.40 -6.05
C PRO A 131 -29.22 -13.55 -5.64
N ALA A 132 -29.82 -12.81 -6.58
CA ALA A 132 -30.88 -11.85 -6.28
C ALA A 132 -32.11 -12.42 -5.52
N PRO A 133 -32.59 -13.66 -5.80
CA PRO A 133 -33.68 -14.25 -5.02
C PRO A 133 -33.29 -14.51 -3.57
N LEU A 134 -32.03 -14.89 -3.34
CA LEU A 134 -31.51 -15.23 -2.02
C LEU A 134 -31.22 -13.97 -1.19
N ALA A 135 -30.69 -12.92 -1.81
CA ALA A 135 -30.47 -11.62 -1.19
C ALA A 135 -31.76 -11.03 -0.57
N LYS A 136 -32.91 -11.30 -1.18
CA LYS A 136 -34.23 -10.86 -0.69
C LYS A 136 -34.83 -11.74 0.41
N ASN A 137 -34.30 -12.95 0.59
CA ASN A 137 -34.81 -13.91 1.56
C ASN A 137 -34.09 -13.74 2.90
N THR A 138 -34.62 -12.92 3.80
CA THR A 138 -34.05 -12.64 5.12
C THR A 138 -34.04 -13.87 6.04
N GLU A 139 -34.89 -14.87 5.79
CA GLU A 139 -34.93 -16.13 6.55
C GLU A 139 -33.73 -17.04 6.24
N ALA A 140 -32.98 -16.78 5.16
CA ALA A 140 -31.83 -17.57 4.76
C ALA A 140 -30.55 -17.19 5.56
N LEU A 141 -30.64 -17.18 6.90
CA LEU A 141 -29.62 -16.66 7.82
C LEU A 141 -28.20 -17.17 7.52
N HIS A 142 -28.02 -18.48 7.35
CA HIS A 142 -26.71 -19.11 7.08
C HIS A 142 -26.03 -18.55 5.83
N ARG A 143 -26.82 -18.24 4.80
CA ARG A 143 -26.31 -17.75 3.52
C ARG A 143 -26.02 -16.24 3.58
N HIS A 144 -26.80 -15.48 4.35
CA HIS A 144 -26.45 -14.09 4.68
C HIS A 144 -25.17 -14.02 5.50
N PHE A 145 -24.97 -14.93 6.45
CA PHE A 145 -23.73 -15.00 7.25
C PHE A 145 -22.52 -15.37 6.39
N LEU A 146 -22.67 -16.35 5.49
CA LEU A 146 -21.64 -16.67 4.50
C LEU A 146 -21.26 -15.45 3.66
N ALA A 147 -22.25 -14.74 3.12
CA ALA A 147 -22.01 -13.54 2.32
C ALA A 147 -21.30 -12.44 3.14
N TRP A 148 -21.75 -12.22 4.37
CA TRP A 148 -21.15 -11.23 5.27
C TRP A 148 -19.69 -11.57 5.63
N GLY A 149 -19.37 -12.84 5.88
CA GLY A 149 -18.00 -13.31 6.11
C GLY A 149 -17.11 -13.18 4.87
N LEU A 150 -17.64 -13.51 3.68
CA LEU A 150 -16.94 -13.35 2.41
C LEU A 150 -16.59 -11.90 2.12
N GLU A 151 -17.56 -11.00 2.26
CA GLU A 151 -17.33 -9.58 1.96
C GLU A 151 -16.31 -8.97 2.92
N GLN A 152 -16.27 -9.35 4.21
CA GLN A 152 -15.23 -8.87 5.12
C GLN A 152 -13.82 -9.23 4.67
N VAL A 153 -13.63 -10.47 4.22
CA VAL A 153 -12.32 -10.92 3.72
C VAL A 153 -11.99 -10.25 2.41
N LEU A 154 -12.93 -10.16 1.47
CA LEU A 154 -12.71 -9.51 0.16
C LEU A 154 -12.46 -8.01 0.30
N GLU A 155 -13.18 -7.32 1.18
CA GLU A 155 -12.99 -5.89 1.48
C GLU A 155 -11.65 -5.61 2.16
N SER A 156 -11.11 -6.58 2.92
CA SER A 156 -9.74 -6.52 3.46
C SER A 156 -8.72 -6.72 2.35
N ILE A 157 -8.94 -7.71 1.47
CA ILE A 157 -8.09 -7.96 0.29
C ILE A 157 -8.03 -6.74 -0.63
N ASP A 158 -9.15 -6.07 -0.91
CA ASP A 158 -9.20 -4.87 -1.76
C ASP A 158 -8.33 -3.73 -1.20
N LYS A 159 -8.22 -3.63 0.14
CA LYS A 159 -7.37 -2.63 0.82
C LYS A 159 -5.88 -3.01 0.81
N LEU A 160 -5.59 -4.31 0.86
CA LEU A 160 -4.22 -4.85 0.85
C LEU A 160 -3.66 -4.93 -0.58
N GLU A 161 -4.53 -4.98 -1.58
CA GLU A 161 -4.15 -4.93 -2.98
C GLU A 161 -3.71 -3.50 -3.35
N VAL A 162 -2.44 -3.34 -3.71
CA VAL A 162 -1.85 -2.02 -4.09
C VAL A 162 -1.32 -1.96 -5.52
N ARG A 163 -1.42 -3.05 -6.30
CA ARG A 163 -0.93 -3.12 -7.69
C ARG A 163 -2.00 -3.27 -8.75
N GLY A 164 -3.13 -3.91 -8.43
CA GLY A 164 -4.21 -4.17 -9.38
C GLY A 164 -3.93 -5.20 -10.47
N ARG A 165 -2.73 -5.79 -10.46
CA ARG A 165 -2.29 -6.81 -11.42
C ARG A 165 -1.55 -7.90 -10.65
N ASP A 166 -1.52 -9.10 -11.24
CA ASP A 166 -0.93 -10.36 -10.76
C ASP A 166 -2.01 -11.43 -10.50
N SER A 167 -2.31 -11.76 -9.25
CA SER A 167 -3.28 -12.81 -8.98
C SER A 167 -3.91 -12.71 -7.60
N ALA A 168 -5.11 -13.25 -7.45
CA ALA A 168 -5.78 -13.39 -6.17
C ALA A 168 -6.47 -14.75 -6.07
N GLY A 169 -6.68 -15.21 -4.84
CA GLY A 169 -7.47 -16.39 -4.58
C GLY A 169 -8.08 -16.40 -3.19
N ILE A 170 -9.18 -17.13 -3.07
CA ILE A 170 -9.93 -17.29 -1.82
C ILE A 170 -10.36 -18.75 -1.68
N ALA A 171 -10.14 -19.30 -0.48
CA ALA A 171 -10.68 -20.58 -0.07
C ALA A 171 -11.80 -20.34 0.93
N VAL A 172 -13.01 -20.69 0.52
CA VAL A 172 -14.23 -20.59 1.33
C VAL A 172 -14.50 -21.97 1.87
N THR A 173 -14.23 -22.19 3.16
CA THR A 173 -14.49 -23.49 3.78
C THR A 173 -15.54 -23.34 4.87
N PHE A 174 -16.50 -24.27 4.88
CA PHE A 174 -17.50 -24.34 5.94
C PHE A 174 -17.81 -25.76 6.36
N ILE A 175 -18.28 -25.90 7.60
CA ILE A 175 -18.67 -27.18 8.21
C ILE A 175 -20.18 -27.25 8.33
N LEU A 176 -20.73 -28.41 7.99
CA LEU A 176 -22.10 -28.79 8.26
C LEU A 176 -22.16 -29.77 9.45
N PRO A 177 -23.23 -29.74 10.25
CA PRO A 177 -23.40 -30.61 11.41
C PRO A 177 -23.43 -32.09 11.05
N GLU A 178 -23.31 -32.94 12.07
CA GLU A 178 -23.46 -34.39 11.91
C GLU A 178 -24.80 -34.73 11.22
N ASN A 179 -24.75 -35.62 10.23
CA ASN A 179 -25.89 -36.06 9.40
C ASN A 179 -26.42 -35.05 8.37
N ALA A 180 -25.84 -33.86 8.25
CA ALA A 180 -26.13 -32.98 7.13
C ALA A 180 -25.52 -33.55 5.84
N ASP A 181 -26.37 -33.72 4.84
CA ASP A 181 -25.96 -34.12 3.49
C ASP A 181 -25.98 -32.88 2.57
N PRO A 182 -24.81 -32.30 2.22
CA PRO A 182 -24.75 -31.13 1.35
C PRO A 182 -25.28 -31.42 -0.06
N VAL A 183 -25.28 -32.68 -0.50
CA VAL A 183 -25.65 -33.03 -1.88
C VAL A 183 -27.12 -33.46 -2.03
N ALA A 184 -27.81 -33.74 -0.91
CA ALA A 184 -29.18 -34.25 -0.92
C ALA A 184 -30.20 -33.33 -1.63
N THR A 185 -29.93 -32.03 -1.67
CA THR A 185 -30.84 -31.02 -2.27
C THR A 185 -30.41 -30.57 -3.66
N LEU A 186 -29.31 -31.10 -4.20
CA LEU A 186 -28.80 -30.71 -5.51
C LEU A 186 -29.66 -31.28 -6.64
N THR A 187 -29.88 -30.47 -7.66
CA THR A 187 -30.48 -30.95 -8.91
C THR A 187 -29.51 -31.89 -9.63
N PRO A 188 -29.99 -32.76 -10.56
CA PRO A 188 -29.09 -33.62 -11.33
C PRO A 188 -28.01 -32.86 -12.10
N VAL A 189 -28.31 -31.61 -12.52
CA VAL A 189 -27.34 -30.74 -13.21
C VAL A 189 -26.24 -30.29 -12.26
N LEU A 190 -26.60 -29.82 -11.07
CA LEU A 190 -25.64 -29.38 -10.05
C LEU A 190 -24.81 -30.56 -9.50
N ALA A 191 -25.42 -31.74 -9.35
CA ALA A 191 -24.68 -32.94 -8.96
C ALA A 191 -23.60 -33.31 -9.99
N ALA A 192 -23.91 -33.24 -11.28
CA ALA A 192 -22.93 -33.47 -12.34
C ALA A 192 -21.82 -32.39 -12.37
N GLU A 193 -22.17 -31.12 -12.14
CA GLU A 193 -21.18 -30.05 -12.01
C GLU A 193 -20.27 -30.26 -10.78
N LEU A 194 -20.82 -30.72 -9.66
CA LEU A 194 -20.05 -31.05 -8.47
C LEU A 194 -19.05 -32.19 -8.75
N ASP A 195 -19.47 -33.24 -9.46
CA ASP A 195 -18.59 -34.34 -9.86
C ASP A 195 -17.44 -33.84 -10.76
N GLU A 196 -17.71 -32.93 -11.69
CA GLU A 196 -16.67 -32.29 -12.51
C GLU A 196 -15.70 -31.46 -11.66
N ARG A 197 -16.22 -30.64 -10.76
CA ARG A 197 -15.42 -29.70 -9.95
C ARG A 197 -14.63 -30.35 -8.84
N THR A 198 -15.06 -31.51 -8.35
CA THR A 198 -14.30 -32.33 -7.38
C THR A 198 -13.16 -33.10 -8.04
N ALA A 199 -13.16 -33.26 -9.35
CA ALA A 199 -12.07 -33.87 -10.11
C ALA A 199 -10.93 -32.88 -10.45
N ILE A 200 -11.14 -31.57 -10.23
CA ILE A 200 -10.13 -30.53 -10.47
C ILE A 200 -8.95 -30.74 -9.51
N GLN A 201 -7.73 -30.80 -10.06
CA GLN A 201 -6.50 -30.99 -9.28
C GLN A 201 -5.75 -29.68 -9.03
N ASN A 202 -4.68 -29.75 -8.24
CA ASN A 202 -3.71 -28.67 -8.03
C ASN A 202 -4.30 -27.39 -7.41
N ALA A 203 -5.38 -27.52 -6.62
CA ALA A 203 -6.14 -26.41 -6.08
C ALA A 203 -6.45 -25.32 -7.13
N SER A 204 -6.77 -25.71 -8.37
CA SER A 204 -7.09 -24.74 -9.43
C SER A 204 -8.39 -23.98 -9.16
N ASP A 205 -8.69 -23.00 -10.01
CA ASP A 205 -9.94 -22.23 -9.93
C ASP A 205 -11.17 -23.15 -9.96
N ARG A 206 -12.22 -22.76 -9.22
CA ARG A 206 -13.49 -23.47 -9.05
C ARG A 206 -13.43 -24.88 -8.43
N HIS A 207 -12.27 -25.37 -7.98
CA HIS A 207 -12.19 -26.66 -7.29
C HIS A 207 -13.12 -26.71 -6.05
N ILE A 208 -13.85 -27.82 -5.90
CA ILE A 208 -14.68 -28.11 -4.73
C ILE A 208 -14.16 -29.35 -4.02
N LEU A 209 -14.08 -29.30 -2.70
CA LEU A 209 -13.85 -30.48 -1.86
C LEU A 209 -15.03 -30.67 -0.90
N VAL A 210 -15.60 -31.88 -0.91
CA VAL A 210 -16.61 -32.33 0.05
C VAL A 210 -16.06 -33.53 0.81
N ARG A 211 -15.95 -33.41 2.14
CA ARG A 211 -15.29 -34.43 2.95
C ARG A 211 -16.03 -34.66 4.27
N LYS A 212 -16.38 -35.90 4.55
CA LYS A 212 -16.84 -36.31 5.88
C LYS A 212 -15.65 -36.36 6.84
N LEU A 213 -15.77 -35.70 7.97
CA LEU A 213 -14.77 -35.63 9.02
C LEU A 213 -14.91 -36.82 9.98
N ASP A 214 -13.85 -37.06 10.76
CA ASP A 214 -13.77 -38.19 11.69
C ASP A 214 -14.81 -38.08 12.84
N ASP A 215 -15.25 -36.86 13.15
CA ASP A 215 -16.29 -36.56 14.14
C ASP A 215 -17.72 -36.59 13.57
N GLY A 216 -17.89 -36.99 12.31
CA GLY A 216 -19.19 -37.13 11.65
C GLY A 216 -19.73 -35.87 10.96
N ARG A 217 -19.09 -34.70 11.15
CA ARG A 217 -19.39 -33.46 10.43
C ARG A 217 -18.97 -33.54 8.95
N THR A 218 -19.46 -32.62 8.13
CA THR A 218 -19.07 -32.55 6.70
C THR A 218 -18.42 -31.21 6.38
N ALA A 219 -17.20 -31.24 5.84
CA ALA A 219 -16.49 -30.08 5.34
C ALA A 219 -16.75 -29.86 3.85
N CYS A 220 -17.08 -28.62 3.49
CA CYS A 220 -17.20 -28.17 2.11
C CYS A 220 -16.23 -27.02 1.87
N ARG A 221 -15.33 -27.14 0.89
CA ARG A 221 -14.38 -26.09 0.49
C ARG A 221 -14.59 -25.71 -0.97
N PHE A 222 -14.68 -24.42 -1.23
CA PHE A 222 -14.77 -23.84 -2.57
C PHE A 222 -13.56 -22.94 -2.81
N LEU A 223 -12.89 -23.11 -3.96
CA LEU A 223 -11.79 -22.26 -4.38
C LEU A 223 -12.23 -21.34 -5.53
N TYR A 224 -11.86 -20.07 -5.42
CA TYR A 224 -11.98 -19.10 -6.51
C TYR A 224 -10.64 -18.41 -6.69
N LYS A 225 -10.15 -18.37 -7.93
CA LYS A 225 -8.82 -17.86 -8.27
C LYS A 225 -8.86 -17.07 -9.58
N VAL A 226 -8.13 -15.97 -9.59
CA VAL A 226 -7.97 -15.11 -10.75
C VAL A 226 -6.47 -14.80 -10.92
N ALA A 227 -6.01 -14.80 -12.18
CA ALA A 227 -4.67 -14.38 -12.54
C ALA A 227 -4.74 -13.45 -13.75
N GLN A 228 -4.30 -12.20 -13.56
CA GLN A 228 -4.30 -11.15 -14.57
C GLN A 228 -2.89 -10.58 -14.73
N LEU A 229 -2.29 -10.79 -15.91
CA LEU A 229 -1.01 -10.18 -16.28
C LEU A 229 -1.13 -8.65 -16.45
N VAL A 230 -2.34 -8.17 -16.78
CA VAL A 230 -2.71 -6.77 -16.93
C VAL A 230 -4.07 -6.59 -16.28
N GLY A 231 -4.16 -5.66 -15.34
CA GLY A 231 -5.36 -5.35 -14.58
C GLY A 231 -5.20 -4.01 -13.85
N GLN A 232 -6.31 -3.48 -13.37
CA GLN A 232 -6.39 -2.31 -12.52
C GLN A 232 -6.74 -2.72 -11.09
N LEU A 233 -6.42 -1.82 -10.15
CA LEU A 233 -6.73 -2.00 -8.74
C LEU A 233 -8.24 -2.18 -8.55
N GLY A 234 -8.63 -3.32 -7.96
CA GLY A 234 -10.01 -3.75 -7.76
C GLY A 234 -10.49 -4.83 -8.74
N ASP A 235 -9.79 -5.08 -9.86
CA ASP A 235 -10.21 -6.08 -10.85
C ASP A 235 -10.25 -7.50 -10.27
N ASN A 236 -9.27 -7.84 -9.43
CA ASN A 236 -9.19 -9.15 -8.78
C ASN A 236 -10.37 -9.37 -7.82
N GLY A 237 -10.62 -8.41 -6.93
CA GLY A 237 -11.75 -8.46 -6.00
C GLY A 237 -13.11 -8.50 -6.71
N ALA A 238 -13.26 -7.75 -7.81
CA ALA A 238 -14.47 -7.79 -8.64
C ALA A 238 -14.67 -9.15 -9.32
N ALA A 239 -13.60 -9.73 -9.88
CA ALA A 239 -13.65 -11.05 -10.50
C ALA A 239 -14.03 -12.15 -9.50
N LEU A 240 -13.42 -12.14 -8.30
CA LEU A 240 -13.76 -13.10 -7.24
C LEU A 240 -15.22 -12.97 -6.80
N ARG A 241 -15.72 -11.74 -6.59
CA ARG A 241 -17.13 -11.48 -6.25
C ARG A 241 -18.09 -11.98 -7.33
N ALA A 242 -17.76 -11.80 -8.61
CA ALA A 242 -18.56 -12.29 -9.72
C ALA A 242 -18.65 -13.82 -9.72
N SER A 243 -17.49 -14.52 -9.62
CA SER A 243 -17.46 -15.98 -9.58
C SER A 243 -18.24 -16.56 -8.39
N ILE A 244 -18.13 -15.94 -7.21
CA ILE A 244 -18.88 -16.34 -6.01
C ILE A 244 -20.38 -16.14 -6.19
N ARG A 245 -20.79 -15.01 -6.76
CA ARG A 245 -22.20 -14.67 -6.96
C ARG A 245 -22.91 -15.65 -7.89
N GLU A 246 -22.20 -16.13 -8.90
CA GLU A 246 -22.72 -17.03 -9.93
C GLU A 246 -22.68 -18.51 -9.52
N ASP A 247 -22.05 -18.86 -8.39
CA ASP A 247 -21.87 -20.24 -7.95
C ASP A 247 -23.09 -20.81 -7.20
N GLU A 248 -24.01 -21.45 -7.94
CA GLU A 248 -25.21 -22.06 -7.36
C GLU A 248 -24.91 -23.21 -6.37
N LEU A 249 -23.79 -23.93 -6.56
CA LEU A 249 -23.37 -25.00 -5.65
C LEU A 249 -23.01 -24.44 -4.27
N LEU A 250 -22.23 -23.36 -4.22
CA LEU A 250 -21.86 -22.69 -2.96
C LEU A 250 -23.11 -22.31 -2.15
N TRP A 251 -24.04 -21.58 -2.79
CA TRP A 251 -25.23 -21.07 -2.10
C TRP A 251 -26.20 -22.18 -1.70
N SER A 252 -26.30 -23.25 -2.49
CA SER A 252 -27.16 -24.39 -2.17
C SER A 252 -26.63 -25.17 -0.97
N MET A 253 -25.32 -25.48 -0.96
CA MET A 253 -24.67 -26.32 0.04
C MET A 253 -24.41 -25.61 1.37
N ALA A 254 -24.38 -24.28 1.41
CA ALA A 254 -24.14 -23.51 2.64
C ALA A 254 -25.34 -23.48 3.61
N ALA A 255 -26.47 -24.10 3.26
CA ALA A 255 -27.62 -24.18 4.15
C ALA A 255 -27.32 -25.10 5.34
N GLY A 256 -27.44 -24.57 6.56
CA GLY A 256 -27.20 -25.34 7.78
C GLY A 256 -25.73 -25.34 8.22
N MET A 257 -24.92 -24.44 7.66
CA MET A 257 -23.53 -24.24 8.08
C MET A 257 -23.41 -23.92 9.57
N ASP A 258 -22.44 -24.56 10.21
CA ASP A 258 -22.09 -24.35 11.60
C ASP A 258 -20.91 -23.39 11.81
N VAL A 259 -19.81 -23.62 11.08
CA VAL A 259 -18.55 -22.88 11.20
C VAL A 259 -18.10 -22.45 9.82
N LEU A 260 -17.61 -21.22 9.70
CA LEU A 260 -17.06 -20.61 8.51
C LEU A 260 -15.58 -20.26 8.74
N ASN A 261 -14.70 -20.75 7.86
CA ASN A 261 -13.27 -20.48 7.87
C ASN A 261 -12.83 -20.09 6.45
N ILE A 262 -12.48 -18.82 6.27
CA ILE A 262 -12.10 -18.24 4.99
C ILE A 262 -10.65 -17.81 5.08
N ILE A 263 -9.85 -18.15 4.07
CA ILE A 263 -8.53 -17.54 3.84
C ILE A 263 -8.48 -17.01 2.41
N ALA A 264 -7.90 -15.81 2.24
CA ALA A 264 -7.71 -15.19 0.95
C ALA A 264 -6.32 -14.58 0.85
N HIS A 265 -5.88 -14.41 -0.39
CA HIS A 265 -4.57 -13.85 -0.68
C HIS A 265 -4.53 -13.12 -2.01
N THR A 266 -3.94 -11.92 -2.04
CA THR A 266 -3.44 -11.27 -3.26
C THR A 266 -1.96 -11.50 -3.37
N ARG A 267 -1.52 -12.02 -4.52
CA ARG A 267 -0.15 -12.44 -4.75
C ARG A 267 0.60 -11.42 -5.58
N TRP A 268 1.82 -11.17 -5.15
CA TRP A 268 2.89 -10.61 -5.96
C TRP A 268 3.91 -11.73 -6.20
N ALA A 269 4.01 -12.17 -7.45
CA ALA A 269 4.87 -13.26 -7.89
C ALA A 269 6.36 -12.88 -7.75
N SER A 270 6.98 -13.29 -6.65
CA SER A 270 8.44 -13.30 -6.47
C SER A 270 9.06 -14.53 -7.15
N ASN A 271 8.46 -15.70 -6.94
CA ASN A 271 8.90 -16.99 -7.50
C ASN A 271 7.78 -17.61 -8.36
N GLY A 272 8.05 -17.91 -9.62
CA GLY A 272 7.08 -18.54 -10.53
C GLY A 272 6.19 -17.55 -11.31
N ILE A 273 5.65 -18.01 -12.43
CA ILE A 273 4.87 -17.17 -13.36
C ILE A 273 3.51 -16.77 -12.78
N ILE A 274 2.94 -15.66 -13.31
CA ILE A 274 1.56 -15.24 -13.01
C ILE A 274 0.60 -16.20 -13.73
N SER A 275 -0.04 -17.10 -12.97
CA SER A 275 -0.99 -18.08 -13.48
C SER A 275 -1.87 -18.63 -12.36
N VAL A 276 -3.08 -19.07 -12.69
CA VAL A 276 -4.07 -19.62 -11.73
C VAL A 276 -3.50 -20.69 -10.78
N PRO A 277 -2.71 -21.69 -11.25
CA PRO A 277 -2.14 -22.71 -10.35
C PRO A 277 -1.14 -22.17 -9.31
N ASN A 278 -0.55 -20.99 -9.57
CA ASN A 278 0.39 -20.34 -8.65
C ASN A 278 -0.32 -19.38 -7.68
N CYS A 279 -1.61 -19.09 -7.87
CA CYS A 279 -2.38 -18.29 -6.93
C CYS A 279 -2.48 -19.03 -5.58
N HIS A 280 -2.29 -18.30 -4.48
CA HIS A 280 -2.62 -18.82 -3.17
C HIS A 280 -4.14 -18.68 -2.93
N PRO A 281 -4.78 -19.53 -2.12
CA PRO A 281 -4.19 -20.61 -1.32
C PRO A 281 -3.74 -21.84 -2.14
N VAL A 282 -2.72 -22.56 -1.67
CA VAL A 282 -2.19 -23.79 -2.29
C VAL A 282 -2.41 -25.02 -1.41
N ASP A 283 -2.66 -26.18 -2.02
CA ASP A 283 -2.82 -27.47 -1.34
C ASP A 283 -1.51 -28.28 -1.32
N GLY A 284 -1.52 -29.46 -0.69
CA GLY A 284 -0.37 -30.35 -0.64
C GLY A 284 -0.22 -31.33 -1.81
N LEU A 285 -1.15 -31.35 -2.78
CA LEU A 285 -1.17 -32.41 -3.80
C LEU A 285 0.13 -32.44 -4.62
N VAL A 286 0.66 -33.64 -4.85
CA VAL A 286 1.88 -33.93 -5.64
C VAL A 286 1.59 -35.01 -6.67
N GLU A 287 2.38 -35.07 -7.73
CA GLU A 287 2.38 -36.17 -8.70
C GLU A 287 3.21 -37.35 -8.15
N GLY A 288 2.81 -38.58 -8.45
CA GLY A 288 3.47 -39.81 -7.97
C GLY A 288 2.56 -40.68 -7.09
N ASP A 289 3.02 -41.90 -6.76
CA ASP A 289 2.26 -42.87 -5.95
C ASP A 289 2.67 -42.77 -4.48
N VAL A 290 2.13 -41.76 -3.78
CA VAL A 290 2.37 -41.51 -2.35
C VAL A 290 1.04 -41.41 -1.57
N SER A 291 0.94 -42.14 -0.46
CA SER A 291 -0.25 -42.18 0.42
C SER A 291 -0.55 -40.81 1.07
N THR A 292 -1.85 -40.56 1.30
CA THR A 292 -2.48 -39.24 1.14
C THR A 292 -3.22 -38.70 2.37
N GLY A 293 -2.94 -37.43 2.68
CA GLY A 293 -3.83 -36.48 3.36
C GLY A 293 -3.68 -35.06 2.79
N LEU A 294 -3.04 -34.95 1.63
CA LEU A 294 -2.48 -33.74 1.03
C LEU A 294 -3.52 -32.66 0.67
N ASP A 295 -4.76 -33.07 0.48
CA ASP A 295 -5.94 -32.23 0.21
C ASP A 295 -6.52 -31.56 1.47
N LYS A 296 -6.17 -32.07 2.65
CA LYS A 296 -6.74 -31.62 3.94
C LYS A 296 -6.30 -30.21 4.33
N THR A 297 -5.16 -29.73 3.81
CA THR A 297 -4.60 -28.45 4.21
C THR A 297 -4.53 -27.46 3.06
N MET A 298 -4.78 -26.19 3.37
CA MET A 298 -4.52 -25.07 2.47
C MET A 298 -3.58 -24.09 3.15
N PHE A 299 -2.63 -23.58 2.38
CA PHE A 299 -1.66 -22.61 2.85
C PHE A 299 -1.72 -21.34 2.01
N VAL A 300 -1.59 -20.19 2.68
CA VAL A 300 -1.24 -18.90 2.05
C VAL A 300 0.10 -18.45 2.63
N LEU A 301 0.93 -17.84 1.79
CA LEU A 301 2.25 -17.35 2.16
C LEU A 301 2.43 -15.91 1.66
N ASN A 302 2.77 -15.03 2.59
CA ASN A 302 3.42 -13.76 2.32
C ASN A 302 4.92 -13.90 2.58
N GLY A 303 5.73 -13.45 1.63
CA GLY A 303 7.19 -13.63 1.66
C GLY A 303 7.64 -14.82 0.82
N ASP A 304 8.82 -15.35 1.10
CA ASP A 304 9.51 -16.32 0.26
C ASP A 304 10.14 -17.46 1.11
N VAL A 305 10.13 -18.68 0.55
CA VAL A 305 10.88 -19.84 1.05
C VAL A 305 12.15 -20.01 0.21
N ASP A 306 13.23 -19.36 0.62
CA ASP A 306 14.48 -19.27 -0.14
C ASP A 306 15.08 -20.65 -0.48
N ASN A 307 14.94 -21.62 0.43
CA ASN A 307 15.48 -22.97 0.27
C ASN A 307 14.50 -24.00 -0.32
N TYR A 308 13.38 -23.57 -0.94
CA TYR A 308 12.33 -24.50 -1.45
C TYR A 308 12.86 -25.57 -2.40
N ARG A 309 13.80 -25.21 -3.31
CA ARG A 309 14.38 -26.18 -4.27
C ARG A 309 15.15 -27.29 -3.56
N THR A 310 15.91 -26.92 -2.53
CA THR A 310 16.64 -27.87 -1.68
C THR A 310 15.67 -28.80 -0.97
N LEU A 311 14.59 -28.25 -0.41
CA LEU A 311 13.53 -29.02 0.26
C LEU A 311 12.83 -29.99 -0.71
N VAL A 312 12.56 -29.58 -1.95
CA VAL A 312 12.02 -30.48 -3.00
C VAL A 312 12.99 -31.65 -3.25
N GLN A 313 14.28 -31.38 -3.41
CA GLN A 313 15.28 -32.43 -3.68
C GLN A 313 15.47 -33.39 -2.49
N GLN A 314 15.35 -32.90 -1.27
CA GLN A 314 15.61 -33.70 -0.07
C GLN A 314 14.37 -34.46 0.44
N CYS A 315 13.16 -33.94 0.18
CA CYS A 315 11.96 -34.42 0.87
C CYS A 315 10.86 -34.92 -0.08
N VAL A 316 10.83 -34.43 -1.32
CA VAL A 316 9.76 -34.76 -2.28
C VAL A 316 10.24 -35.84 -3.25
N ILE A 317 11.34 -35.57 -3.96
CA ILE A 317 11.91 -36.50 -4.96
C ILE A 317 12.26 -37.87 -4.36
N PRO A 318 12.92 -37.98 -3.19
CA PRO A 318 13.30 -39.27 -2.62
C PRO A 318 12.11 -40.15 -2.23
N LYS A 319 10.92 -39.56 -2.06
CA LYS A 319 9.67 -40.29 -1.79
C LYS A 319 8.94 -40.73 -3.06
N GLY A 320 9.53 -40.51 -4.24
CA GLY A 320 8.91 -40.84 -5.53
C GLY A 320 7.82 -39.85 -5.95
N ALA A 321 7.80 -38.65 -5.36
CA ALA A 321 6.84 -37.60 -5.67
C ALA A 321 7.47 -36.44 -6.45
N ALA A 322 6.64 -35.65 -7.13
CA ALA A 322 7.04 -34.42 -7.81
C ALA A 322 5.97 -33.32 -7.66
N ILE A 323 6.40 -32.06 -7.64
CA ILE A 323 5.47 -30.92 -7.77
C ILE A 323 5.07 -30.81 -9.24
N ALA A 324 3.75 -30.69 -9.50
CA ALA A 324 3.23 -30.55 -10.85
C ALA A 324 3.90 -29.39 -11.61
N SER A 325 4.28 -29.63 -12.86
CA SER A 325 5.07 -28.67 -13.66
C SER A 325 4.38 -27.31 -13.88
N ALA A 326 3.05 -27.27 -13.81
CA ALA A 326 2.26 -26.04 -13.88
C ALA A 326 2.41 -25.14 -12.62
N ILE A 327 2.91 -25.69 -11.51
CA ILE A 327 3.11 -24.99 -10.25
C ILE A 327 4.59 -24.68 -10.08
N SER A 328 4.90 -23.39 -10.04
CA SER A 328 6.26 -22.86 -9.90
C SER A 328 6.43 -21.94 -8.68
N THR A 329 5.36 -21.73 -7.92
CA THR A 329 5.40 -20.98 -6.65
C THR A 329 6.09 -21.78 -5.55
N ASP A 330 6.93 -21.11 -4.77
CA ASP A 330 7.65 -21.65 -3.62
C ASP A 330 6.70 -22.05 -2.48
N ALA A 331 5.59 -21.32 -2.30
CA ALA A 331 4.57 -21.60 -1.28
C ALA A 331 4.05 -23.04 -1.28
N LYS A 332 4.08 -23.72 -2.44
CA LYS A 332 3.65 -25.11 -2.61
C LYS A 332 4.43 -26.07 -1.72
N ILE A 333 5.68 -25.75 -1.35
CA ILE A 333 6.50 -26.62 -0.50
C ILE A 333 5.94 -26.76 0.92
N LEU A 334 5.23 -25.75 1.44
CA LEU A 334 4.72 -25.72 2.80
C LEU A 334 3.71 -26.85 3.09
N PRO A 335 2.58 -26.96 2.35
CA PRO A 335 1.65 -28.06 2.56
C PRO A 335 2.26 -29.42 2.19
N VAL A 336 3.16 -29.46 1.21
CA VAL A 336 3.85 -30.71 0.81
C VAL A 336 4.69 -31.25 1.96
N LEU A 337 5.51 -30.42 2.61
CA LEU A 337 6.30 -30.81 3.77
C LEU A 337 5.45 -31.20 4.97
N PHE A 338 4.33 -30.50 5.19
CA PHE A 338 3.39 -30.82 6.27
C PHE A 338 2.88 -32.26 6.20
N HIS A 339 2.69 -32.80 5.00
CA HIS A 339 2.15 -34.15 4.83
C HIS A 339 3.22 -35.19 4.54
N LEU A 340 4.13 -34.92 3.61
CA LEU A 340 5.09 -35.93 3.18
C LEU A 340 6.11 -36.26 4.25
N ASP A 341 6.49 -35.31 5.10
CA ASP A 341 7.68 -35.45 5.96
C ASP A 341 7.40 -35.39 7.47
N ALA A 342 6.13 -35.55 7.86
CA ALA A 342 5.70 -35.58 9.25
C ALA A 342 5.16 -36.97 9.65
N PRO A 343 5.30 -37.40 10.92
CA PRO A 343 4.62 -38.58 11.42
C PRO A 343 3.09 -38.39 11.34
N GLU A 344 2.35 -39.37 10.81
CA GLU A 344 0.89 -39.28 10.60
C GLU A 344 0.10 -38.86 11.85
N ASN A 345 0.52 -39.29 13.06
CA ASN A 345 -0.21 -39.10 14.33
C ASN A 345 0.29 -37.94 15.21
N GLY A 346 1.03 -36.98 14.66
CA GLY A 346 1.53 -35.82 15.43
C GLY A 346 0.53 -34.66 15.51
N ASP A 347 0.53 -33.96 16.65
CA ASP A 347 -0.12 -32.66 16.89
C ASP A 347 0.09 -31.68 15.71
N SER A 348 -1.01 -31.13 15.19
CA SER A 348 -1.02 -30.19 14.04
C SER A 348 -0.20 -28.94 14.29
N GLU A 349 -0.21 -28.39 15.50
CA GLU A 349 0.54 -27.20 15.86
C GLU A 349 2.05 -27.51 15.85
N VAL A 350 2.45 -28.61 16.48
CA VAL A 350 3.85 -29.06 16.50
C VAL A 350 4.35 -29.31 15.08
N ARG A 351 3.51 -29.96 14.25
CA ARG A 351 3.84 -30.23 12.85
C ARG A 351 4.02 -28.96 12.04
N PHE A 352 3.11 -28.01 12.20
CA PHE A 352 3.19 -26.71 11.53
C PHE A 352 4.47 -25.95 11.89
N ARG A 353 4.84 -25.91 13.18
CA ARG A 353 6.11 -25.31 13.63
C ARG A 353 7.33 -26.00 13.02
N ASN A 354 7.35 -27.33 12.97
CA ASN A 354 8.46 -28.10 12.39
C ASN A 354 8.66 -27.82 10.89
N VAL A 355 7.57 -27.64 10.12
CA VAL A 355 7.66 -27.23 8.70
C VAL A 355 8.34 -25.87 8.59
N LEU A 356 7.92 -24.89 9.38
CA LEU A 356 8.42 -23.52 9.33
C LEU A 356 9.86 -23.38 9.81
N GLN A 357 10.30 -24.19 10.77
CA GLN A 357 11.70 -24.22 11.22
C GLN A 357 12.66 -24.56 10.08
N ARG A 358 12.26 -25.45 9.17
CA ARG A 358 13.07 -25.94 8.04
C ARG A 358 13.08 -24.99 6.85
N CYS A 359 12.11 -24.09 6.77
CA CYS A 359 12.03 -23.08 5.71
C CYS A 359 12.99 -21.94 6.03
N GLU A 360 13.88 -21.61 5.10
CA GLU A 360 14.70 -20.39 5.17
C GLU A 360 13.99 -19.26 4.43
N GLY A 361 14.09 -18.04 4.94
CA GLY A 361 13.45 -16.85 4.35
C GLY A 361 12.63 -16.04 5.34
N SER A 362 11.78 -15.16 4.79
CA SER A 362 10.82 -14.35 5.55
C SER A 362 9.42 -14.80 5.21
N LEU A 363 8.64 -15.22 6.20
CA LEU A 363 7.37 -15.91 6.01
C LEU A 363 6.30 -15.35 6.96
N ALA A 364 5.13 -15.06 6.40
CA ALA A 364 3.88 -14.97 7.14
C ALA A 364 2.90 -15.97 6.51
N VAL A 365 2.53 -17.01 7.27
CA VAL A 365 1.78 -18.17 6.78
C VAL A 365 0.49 -18.33 7.54
N ILE A 366 -0.62 -18.55 6.83
CA ILE A 366 -1.85 -19.11 7.40
C ILE A 366 -2.07 -20.52 6.84
N MET A 367 -2.33 -21.47 7.73
CA MET A 367 -2.77 -22.82 7.39
C MET A 367 -4.20 -23.05 7.87
N GLN A 368 -5.04 -23.52 6.94
CA GLN A 368 -6.29 -24.20 7.25
C GLN A 368 -6.05 -25.71 7.25
N ASN A 369 -6.59 -26.42 8.25
CA ASN A 369 -6.50 -27.87 8.36
C ASN A 369 -7.88 -28.49 8.60
N LEU A 370 -8.37 -29.34 7.71
CA LEU A 370 -9.68 -29.98 7.87
C LEU A 370 -9.74 -30.97 9.04
N SER A 371 -8.60 -31.47 9.52
CA SER A 371 -8.55 -32.30 10.72
C SER A 371 -8.66 -31.50 12.03
N ASP A 372 -8.53 -30.17 11.96
CA ASP A 372 -8.68 -29.25 13.08
C ASP A 372 -9.34 -27.97 12.57
N PHE A 373 -10.56 -28.12 12.07
CA PHE A 373 -11.23 -27.07 11.30
C PHE A 373 -11.64 -25.87 12.15
N ASP A 374 -11.96 -26.14 13.41
CA ASP A 374 -12.36 -25.15 14.39
C ASP A 374 -11.20 -24.19 14.73
N SER A 375 -10.00 -24.49 14.21
CA SER A 375 -8.78 -23.71 14.39
C SER A 375 -8.23 -23.12 13.08
N GLN A 376 -7.52 -22.00 13.21
CA GLN A 376 -6.69 -21.42 12.17
C GLN A 376 -5.27 -21.21 12.69
N PHE A 377 -4.29 -21.69 11.93
CA PHE A 377 -2.88 -21.66 12.34
C PHE A 377 -2.16 -20.53 11.62
N LEU A 378 -1.48 -19.68 12.37
CA LEU A 378 -0.71 -18.56 11.86
C LEU A 378 0.74 -18.70 12.29
N ALA A 379 1.66 -18.23 11.46
CA ALA A 379 3.04 -18.07 11.88
C ALA A 379 3.73 -16.92 11.17
N GLN A 380 4.67 -16.32 11.88
CA GLN A 380 5.56 -15.29 11.39
C GLN A 380 7.01 -15.71 11.65
N LYS A 381 7.85 -15.65 10.62
CA LYS A 381 9.29 -15.94 10.67
C LYS A 381 10.07 -14.93 9.83
N GLY A 382 11.25 -14.55 10.28
CA GLY A 382 12.09 -13.56 9.61
C GLY A 382 11.62 -12.13 9.86
N SER A 383 12.09 -11.17 9.06
CA SER A 383 11.74 -9.75 9.20
C SER A 383 10.89 -9.27 8.03
N GLY A 384 9.97 -8.35 8.31
CA GLY A 384 9.26 -7.63 7.27
C GLY A 384 7.89 -8.17 6.83
N GLN A 385 7.55 -9.41 7.20
CA GLN A 385 6.18 -9.91 7.11
C GLN A 385 5.57 -9.93 8.51
N SER A 386 4.29 -9.59 8.64
CA SER A 386 3.55 -9.58 9.90
C SER A 386 2.11 -10.02 9.68
N PHE A 387 1.44 -10.35 10.78
CA PHE A 387 -0.01 -10.40 10.85
C PHE A 387 -0.52 -9.46 11.93
N TYR A 388 -1.76 -9.03 11.78
CA TYR A 388 -2.53 -8.36 12.80
C TYR A 388 -3.76 -9.21 13.03
N VAL A 389 -3.99 -9.59 14.29
CA VAL A 389 -5.15 -10.40 14.69
C VAL A 389 -6.15 -9.51 15.41
N GLY A 390 -7.35 -9.40 14.85
CA GLY A 390 -8.46 -8.65 15.41
C GLY A 390 -9.57 -9.56 15.92
N ASN A 391 -10.24 -9.14 16.98
CA ASN A 391 -11.39 -9.83 17.56
C ASN A 391 -12.68 -9.07 17.25
N THR A 392 -13.67 -9.76 16.67
CA THR A 392 -15.03 -9.26 16.45
C THR A 392 -16.02 -10.05 17.31
N LEU A 393 -17.29 -9.61 17.40
CA LEU A 393 -18.31 -10.42 18.08
C LEU A 393 -18.50 -11.78 17.42
N ASP A 394 -18.41 -11.86 16.10
CA ASP A 394 -18.76 -13.04 15.30
C ASP A 394 -17.55 -13.95 14.99
N GLY A 395 -16.34 -13.58 15.42
CA GLY A 395 -15.15 -14.39 15.21
C GLY A 395 -13.84 -13.61 15.14
N TRP A 396 -12.80 -14.31 14.69
CA TRP A 396 -11.46 -13.75 14.46
C TRP A 396 -11.31 -13.26 13.03
N VAL A 397 -10.71 -12.08 12.88
CA VAL A 397 -10.28 -11.53 11.59
C VAL A 397 -8.76 -11.35 11.61
N VAL A 398 -8.12 -11.68 10.50
CA VAL A 398 -6.67 -11.52 10.36
C VAL A 398 -6.38 -10.76 9.08
N ALA A 399 -5.43 -9.85 9.13
CA ALA A 399 -4.86 -9.23 7.95
C ALA A 399 -3.34 -9.17 8.05
N SER A 400 -2.65 -9.14 6.91
CA SER A 400 -1.19 -8.93 6.87
C SER A 400 -0.78 -7.50 7.21
N GLU A 401 -1.72 -6.54 7.23
CA GLU A 401 -1.50 -5.16 7.68
C GLU A 401 -2.68 -4.62 8.47
N ALA A 402 -2.41 -3.71 9.43
CA ALA A 402 -3.42 -3.18 10.35
C ALA A 402 -4.59 -2.48 9.63
N TYR A 403 -4.32 -1.77 8.52
CA TYR A 403 -5.36 -1.11 7.74
C TYR A 403 -6.30 -2.10 7.01
N GLY A 404 -5.89 -3.36 6.83
CA GLY A 404 -6.77 -4.44 6.39
C GLY A 404 -7.84 -4.81 7.43
N LEU A 405 -7.64 -4.43 8.70
CA LEU A 405 -8.61 -4.61 9.79
C LEU A 405 -9.38 -3.34 10.13
N ALA A 406 -8.97 -2.16 9.65
CA ALA A 406 -9.49 -0.87 10.09
C ALA A 406 -10.99 -0.64 9.91
N ALA A 407 -11.66 -1.43 9.06
CA ALA A 407 -13.11 -1.41 8.89
C ALA A 407 -13.87 -2.30 9.89
N ARG A 408 -13.19 -3.22 10.59
CA ARG A 408 -13.81 -4.24 11.45
C ARG A 408 -13.23 -4.32 12.85
N CYS A 409 -12.09 -3.68 13.11
CA CYS A 409 -11.44 -3.64 14.42
C CYS A 409 -10.87 -2.25 14.73
N ARG A 410 -10.85 -1.90 16.03
CA ARG A 410 -10.17 -0.70 16.58
C ARG A 410 -8.96 -1.05 17.45
N SER A 411 -8.67 -2.33 17.62
CA SER A 411 -7.45 -2.86 18.23
C SER A 411 -7.05 -4.16 17.54
N SER A 412 -5.79 -4.54 17.68
CA SER A 412 -5.28 -5.82 17.18
C SER A 412 -4.07 -6.29 17.97
N TYR A 413 -3.74 -7.57 17.83
CA TYR A 413 -2.49 -8.17 18.32
C TYR A 413 -1.53 -8.33 17.13
N PRO A 414 -0.44 -7.55 17.06
CA PRO A 414 0.57 -7.70 16.03
C PRO A 414 1.41 -8.97 16.27
N ILE A 415 1.53 -9.81 15.25
CA ILE A 415 2.43 -10.97 15.26
C ILE A 415 3.74 -10.57 14.59
N ALA A 416 4.58 -9.84 15.32
CA ALA A 416 5.88 -9.33 14.83
C ALA A 416 7.00 -9.61 15.84
N VAL A 417 7.27 -10.90 16.10
CA VAL A 417 8.29 -11.34 17.06
C VAL A 417 9.46 -11.94 16.31
N HIS A 418 10.57 -11.19 16.21
CA HIS A 418 11.76 -11.59 15.45
C HIS A 418 12.78 -12.41 16.27
N HIS A 419 12.56 -12.55 17.57
CA HIS A 419 13.40 -13.38 18.44
C HIS A 419 13.09 -14.88 18.25
N HIS A 420 14.03 -15.76 18.61
CA HIS A 420 13.84 -17.21 18.61
C HIS A 420 13.34 -17.81 17.28
N GLY A 421 13.72 -17.18 16.15
CA GLY A 421 13.38 -17.67 14.81
C GLY A 421 11.93 -17.47 14.39
N GLY A 422 11.10 -16.75 15.16
CA GLY A 422 9.70 -16.45 14.85
C GLY A 422 8.69 -17.02 15.86
N VAL A 423 7.40 -16.79 15.60
CA VAL A 423 6.29 -17.28 16.44
C VAL A 423 5.16 -17.91 15.63
N SER A 424 4.38 -18.81 16.26
CA SER A 424 3.09 -19.28 15.76
C SER A 424 1.96 -18.93 16.71
N VAL A 425 0.74 -18.78 16.18
CA VAL A 425 -0.51 -18.54 16.91
C VAL A 425 -1.56 -19.51 16.38
N VAL A 426 -2.36 -20.09 17.27
CA VAL A 426 -3.55 -20.88 16.91
C VAL A 426 -4.78 -20.14 17.39
N LEU A 427 -5.66 -19.78 16.45
CA LEU A 427 -6.95 -19.16 16.75
C LEU A 427 -8.03 -20.23 16.75
N SER A 428 -8.87 -20.27 17.77
CA SER A 428 -9.99 -21.20 17.89
C SER A 428 -11.33 -20.48 17.77
N SER A 429 -12.30 -21.11 17.12
CA SER A 429 -13.70 -20.68 17.06
C SER A 429 -14.40 -20.71 18.43
N SER A 430 -13.90 -21.50 19.40
CA SER A 430 -14.43 -21.57 20.76
C SER A 430 -13.98 -20.42 21.67
N ASP A 431 -12.88 -19.76 21.32
CA ASP A 431 -12.15 -18.85 22.22
C ASP A 431 -12.46 -17.40 21.89
N SER A 432 -13.74 -17.00 21.96
CA SER A 432 -14.17 -15.66 21.53
C SER A 432 -13.66 -14.51 22.42
N GLU A 433 -13.21 -14.81 23.64
CA GLU A 433 -12.81 -13.81 24.66
C GLU A 433 -11.32 -13.96 25.08
N ALA A 434 -10.59 -14.96 24.58
CA ALA A 434 -9.22 -15.21 25.00
C ALA A 434 -8.21 -14.41 24.18
N MET A 435 -7.16 -13.91 24.85
CA MET A 435 -6.01 -13.30 24.18
C MET A 435 -5.31 -14.36 23.30
N PRO A 436 -4.94 -14.06 22.03
CA PRO A 436 -4.27 -15.02 21.18
C PRO A 436 -2.94 -15.46 21.81
N ALA A 437 -2.79 -16.76 22.04
CA ALA A 437 -1.56 -17.32 22.61
C ALA A 437 -0.53 -17.55 21.51
N ALA A 438 0.57 -16.78 21.54
CA ALA A 438 1.72 -17.02 20.67
C ALA A 438 2.69 -18.02 21.30
N ARG A 439 3.42 -18.76 20.46
CA ARG A 439 4.50 -19.64 20.86
C ARG A 439 5.72 -19.45 19.99
N TYR A 440 6.92 -19.54 20.55
CA TYR A 440 8.13 -19.54 19.75
C TYR A 440 8.18 -20.76 18.82
N LEU A 441 8.65 -20.54 17.59
CA LEU A 441 8.73 -21.60 16.60
C LEU A 441 9.69 -22.70 17.05
N ASP A 442 10.86 -22.35 17.61
CA ASP A 442 11.91 -23.28 18.04
C ASP A 442 11.56 -24.09 19.31
N THR A 443 11.11 -23.42 20.39
CA THR A 443 10.89 -24.05 21.71
C THR A 443 9.44 -24.45 21.96
N GLY A 444 8.48 -23.68 21.45
CA GLY A 444 7.04 -23.83 21.77
C GLY A 444 6.61 -23.20 23.08
N GLU A 445 7.51 -22.48 23.74
CA GLU A 445 7.19 -21.68 24.91
C GLU A 445 6.25 -20.53 24.54
N THR A 446 5.32 -20.23 25.44
CA THR A 446 4.33 -19.16 25.23
C THR A 446 4.98 -17.79 25.27
N VAL A 447 4.47 -16.88 24.44
CA VAL A 447 4.85 -15.48 24.37
C VAL A 447 3.60 -14.62 24.44
N ASP A 448 3.64 -13.59 25.28
CA ASP A 448 2.55 -12.62 25.37
C ASP A 448 2.60 -11.66 24.17
N LEU A 449 1.45 -11.50 23.50
CA LEU A 449 1.26 -10.48 22.49
C LEU A 449 0.64 -9.24 23.14
N ALA A 450 1.22 -8.07 22.88
CA ALA A 450 0.65 -6.80 23.32
C ALA A 450 -0.49 -6.38 22.38
N GLU A 451 -1.63 -5.99 22.96
CA GLU A 451 -2.70 -5.35 22.19
C GLU A 451 -2.27 -3.92 21.81
N GLU A 452 -2.51 -3.55 20.55
CA GLU A 452 -2.26 -2.20 20.04
C GLU A 452 -3.54 -1.61 19.44
N SER A 453 -3.73 -0.30 19.61
CA SER A 453 -4.84 0.43 19.00
C SER A 453 -4.65 0.55 17.48
N ILE A 454 -5.75 0.40 16.74
CA ILE A 454 -5.81 0.72 15.30
C ILE A 454 -6.34 2.16 15.19
N GLU A 455 -5.42 3.11 15.04
CA GLU A 455 -5.74 4.54 14.92
C GLU A 455 -6.15 4.96 13.49
N ILE A 456 -5.91 4.11 12.50
CA ILE A 456 -6.25 4.35 11.10
C ILE A 456 -7.72 3.98 10.86
N PHE A 457 -8.46 4.83 10.16
CA PHE A 457 -9.78 4.52 9.64
C PHE A 457 -9.69 4.08 8.18
N SER A 458 -10.62 3.24 7.71
CA SER A 458 -10.62 2.84 6.29
C SER A 458 -10.80 4.03 5.33
N ARG A 459 -11.35 5.14 5.83
CA ARG A 459 -11.39 6.46 5.18
C ARG A 459 -10.02 6.98 4.75
N ASP A 460 -9.01 6.83 5.60
CA ASP A 460 -7.67 7.41 5.37
C ASP A 460 -6.98 6.78 4.15
N ILE A 461 -7.28 5.50 3.91
CA ILE A 461 -6.73 4.70 2.79
C ILE A 461 -7.72 4.52 1.63
N PHE A 462 -8.86 5.22 1.64
CA PHE A 462 -9.86 5.09 0.60
C PHE A 462 -9.38 5.77 -0.69
N ARG A 463 -9.15 5.00 -1.75
CA ARG A 463 -8.63 5.53 -3.02
C ARG A 463 -9.56 6.56 -3.70
N GLY A 464 -10.87 6.50 -3.46
CA GLY A 464 -11.83 7.38 -4.13
C GLY A 464 -11.91 7.14 -5.63
N GLU A 465 -12.10 8.22 -6.38
CA GLU A 465 -12.30 8.20 -7.84
C GLU A 465 -10.98 8.07 -8.62
N TYR A 466 -9.84 8.06 -7.93
CA TYR A 466 -8.53 8.01 -8.56
C TYR A 466 -8.21 6.60 -9.06
N ALA A 467 -7.62 6.53 -10.26
CA ALA A 467 -7.11 5.27 -10.80
C ALA A 467 -5.90 4.77 -9.98
N HIS A 468 -5.11 5.71 -9.47
CA HIS A 468 -3.88 5.45 -8.72
C HIS A 468 -3.87 6.13 -7.35
N TYR A 469 -3.37 5.42 -6.33
CA TYR A 469 -3.10 6.00 -5.01
C TYR A 469 -2.14 7.19 -5.08
N ILE A 470 -1.11 7.14 -5.93
CA ILE A 470 -0.18 8.27 -6.05
C ILE A 470 -0.86 9.54 -6.58
N GLU A 471 -1.89 9.39 -7.42
CA GLU A 471 -2.69 10.54 -7.89
C GLU A 471 -3.56 11.08 -6.74
N LYS A 472 -4.23 10.20 -5.98
CA LYS A 472 -4.93 10.59 -4.75
C LYS A 472 -3.99 11.36 -3.81
N GLU A 473 -2.82 10.80 -3.52
CA GLU A 473 -1.88 11.35 -2.55
C GLU A 473 -1.29 12.69 -2.99
N MET A 474 -1.10 12.91 -4.30
CA MET A 474 -0.76 14.23 -4.82
C MET A 474 -1.88 15.24 -4.56
N HIS A 475 -3.14 14.84 -4.72
CA HIS A 475 -4.29 15.71 -4.46
C HIS A 475 -4.55 15.96 -2.97
N ASP A 476 -4.28 14.97 -2.11
CA ASP A 476 -4.38 15.09 -0.65
C ASP A 476 -3.21 15.89 -0.03
N ALA A 477 -2.18 16.22 -0.82
CA ALA A 477 -0.95 16.85 -0.33
C ALA A 477 -1.20 18.20 0.34
N SER A 478 -2.09 19.04 -0.19
CA SER A 478 -2.39 20.35 0.40
C SER A 478 -2.98 20.21 1.80
N GLU A 479 -3.93 19.28 1.96
CA GLU A 479 -4.55 18.98 3.24
C GLU A 479 -3.56 18.36 4.23
N SER A 480 -2.69 17.46 3.78
CA SER A 480 -1.61 16.89 4.61
C SER A 480 -0.68 17.98 5.16
N VAL A 481 -0.37 19.01 4.35
CA VAL A 481 0.41 20.17 4.79
C VAL A 481 -0.39 21.01 5.79
N ARG A 482 -1.68 21.30 5.54
CA ARG A 482 -2.53 22.04 6.51
C ARG A 482 -2.57 21.34 7.87
N ASN A 483 -2.82 20.03 7.86
CA ASN A 483 -2.87 19.21 9.09
C ASN A 483 -1.53 19.21 9.85
N THR A 484 -0.41 19.33 9.13
CA THR A 484 0.92 19.44 9.77
C THR A 484 1.08 20.72 10.60
N LEU A 485 0.39 21.81 10.23
CA LEU A 485 0.52 23.12 10.89
C LEU A 485 -0.36 23.25 12.13
N TYR A 486 -1.39 22.42 12.22
CA TYR A 486 -2.44 22.49 13.22
C TYR A 486 -1.93 22.34 14.67
N GLY A 487 -2.55 23.08 15.59
CA GLY A 487 -2.29 23.02 17.03
C GLY A 487 -0.92 23.54 17.48
N LYS A 488 -0.11 24.14 16.59
CA LYS A 488 1.30 24.46 16.86
C LYS A 488 1.60 25.94 17.07
N TYR A 489 0.69 26.85 16.72
CA TYR A 489 0.88 28.28 16.92
C TYR A 489 -0.45 29.05 16.98
N LEU A 490 -0.40 30.25 17.55
CA LEU A 490 -1.47 31.25 17.56
C LEU A 490 -0.97 32.55 16.93
N LYS A 491 -1.86 33.26 16.26
CA LYS A 491 -1.59 34.61 15.71
C LYS A 491 -2.45 35.63 16.44
N SER A 492 -1.83 36.63 17.07
CA SER A 492 -2.52 37.77 17.70
C SER A 492 -1.70 39.04 17.52
N ASP A 493 -2.37 40.16 17.24
CA ASP A 493 -1.76 41.50 17.20
C ASP A 493 -0.50 41.62 16.31
N GLY A 494 -0.47 40.89 15.19
CA GLY A 494 0.68 40.87 14.27
C GLY A 494 1.90 40.12 14.82
N LYS A 495 1.71 39.26 15.83
CA LYS A 495 2.74 38.37 16.39
C LYS A 495 2.34 36.92 16.25
N VAL A 496 3.35 36.05 16.31
CA VAL A 496 3.19 34.60 16.32
C VAL A 496 3.62 34.08 17.68
N GLN A 497 2.75 33.32 18.33
CA GLN A 497 3.08 32.55 19.52
C GLN A 497 3.10 31.07 19.16
N PHE A 498 4.27 30.44 19.21
CA PHE A 498 4.37 28.99 19.06
C PHE A 498 3.93 28.27 20.35
N LEU A 499 3.22 27.17 20.19
CA LEU A 499 2.70 26.35 21.28
C LEU A 499 3.61 25.14 21.45
N ALA A 500 4.44 25.14 22.48
CA ALA A 500 5.38 24.04 22.74
C ALA A 500 4.65 22.69 22.90
N GLU A 501 3.45 22.69 23.49
CA GLU A 501 2.60 21.48 23.64
C GLU A 501 2.10 20.92 22.29
N GLY A 502 2.06 21.75 21.24
CA GLY A 502 1.73 21.31 19.88
C GLY A 502 2.83 20.46 19.23
N PHE A 503 4.00 20.35 19.87
CA PHE A 503 5.07 19.45 19.51
C PHE A 503 5.15 18.34 20.57
N GLY A 504 5.30 17.09 20.15
CA GLY A 504 5.38 15.95 21.05
C GLY A 504 6.56 16.11 22.02
N ASN A 505 6.26 16.30 23.31
CA ASN A 505 7.23 16.67 24.35
C ASN A 505 8.03 17.96 24.05
N GLY A 506 7.39 18.94 23.39
CA GLY A 506 8.01 20.21 23.04
C GLY A 506 8.52 21.05 24.20
N PRO A 507 7.88 21.10 25.39
CA PRO A 507 8.47 21.77 26.55
C PRO A 507 9.86 21.26 26.93
N ALA A 508 10.09 19.94 26.82
CA ALA A 508 11.41 19.35 27.08
C ALA A 508 12.41 19.70 25.97
N LEU A 509 11.98 19.72 24.70
CA LEU A 509 12.82 20.20 23.60
C LEU A 509 13.23 21.66 23.81
N ARG A 510 12.30 22.53 24.21
CA ARG A 510 12.58 23.93 24.53
C ARG A 510 13.62 24.06 25.64
N GLN A 511 13.47 23.27 26.71
CA GLN A 511 14.46 23.23 27.79
C GLN A 511 15.84 22.79 27.27
N ARG A 512 15.89 21.74 26.44
CA ARG A 512 17.14 21.27 25.82
C ARG A 512 17.80 22.35 24.95
N LEU A 513 17.02 23.07 24.15
CA LEU A 513 17.51 24.13 23.26
C LEU A 513 18.11 25.31 24.03
N LEU A 514 17.53 25.65 25.18
CA LEU A 514 17.94 26.78 26.01
C LEU A 514 18.95 26.41 27.11
N ASP A 515 19.38 25.14 27.17
CA ASP A 515 20.37 24.65 28.13
C ASP A 515 21.72 25.36 27.93
N LYS A 516 22.17 26.07 28.98
CA LYS A 516 23.44 26.80 28.98
C LYS A 516 24.60 25.96 29.52
N GLU A 517 24.33 24.91 30.27
CA GLU A 517 25.33 24.01 30.83
C GLU A 517 25.83 23.05 29.74
N ASN A 518 24.91 22.50 28.94
CA ASN A 518 25.20 21.61 27.81
C ASN A 518 24.61 22.17 26.51
N PRO A 519 25.15 23.28 25.97
CA PRO A 519 24.55 23.94 24.82
C PRO A 519 24.51 23.04 23.58
N VAL A 520 23.39 23.10 22.84
CA VAL A 520 23.33 22.53 21.49
C VAL A 520 24.30 23.31 20.61
N ARG A 521 25.24 22.61 19.98
CA ARG A 521 26.20 23.21 19.03
C ARG A 521 26.04 22.65 17.62
N ARG A 522 25.39 21.49 17.49
CA ARG A 522 25.19 20.81 16.22
C ARG A 522 23.73 20.37 16.10
N ILE A 523 23.10 20.64 14.96
CA ILE A 523 21.82 20.06 14.57
C ILE A 523 22.09 19.15 13.38
N VAL A 524 21.73 17.88 13.51
CA VAL A 524 21.94 16.87 12.48
C VAL A 524 20.60 16.36 12.01
N THR A 525 20.27 16.63 10.75
CA THR A 525 19.05 16.12 10.10
C THR A 525 19.39 14.84 9.35
N VAL A 526 18.54 13.82 9.44
CA VAL A 526 18.82 12.51 8.85
C VAL A 526 17.57 11.82 8.33
N GLY A 527 17.69 11.09 7.23
CA GLY A 527 16.60 10.30 6.66
C GLY A 527 17.11 9.25 5.66
N GLN A 528 16.18 8.62 4.94
CA GLN A 528 16.49 7.68 3.86
C GLN A 528 15.60 7.97 2.63
N GLY A 529 16.17 7.86 1.42
CA GLY A 529 15.46 8.14 0.17
C GLY A 529 14.86 9.56 0.15
N THR A 530 13.58 9.68 -0.23
CA THR A 530 12.82 10.95 -0.18
C THR A 530 12.92 11.66 1.18
N ALA A 531 12.89 10.92 2.30
CA ALA A 531 13.01 11.53 3.63
C ALA A 531 14.42 12.10 3.90
N ALA A 532 15.47 11.58 3.24
CA ALA A 532 16.80 12.18 3.30
C ALA A 532 16.84 13.51 2.54
N ILE A 533 16.14 13.62 1.40
CA ILE A 533 16.02 14.88 0.67
C ILE A 533 15.17 15.89 1.46
N ALA A 534 14.10 15.44 2.11
CA ALA A 534 13.34 16.28 3.03
C ALA A 534 14.18 16.76 4.22
N ALA A 535 15.03 15.90 4.78
CA ALA A 535 16.00 16.27 5.82
C ALA A 535 17.00 17.34 5.32
N GLN A 536 17.47 17.25 4.07
CA GLN A 536 18.29 18.31 3.45
C GLN A 536 17.53 19.63 3.30
N GLY A 537 16.26 19.57 2.84
CA GLY A 537 15.36 20.72 2.80
C GLY A 537 15.18 21.37 4.16
N MET A 538 14.96 20.57 5.20
CA MET A 538 14.88 21.05 6.58
C MET A 538 16.19 21.69 7.05
N GLY A 539 17.34 21.07 6.74
CA GLY A 539 18.65 21.65 7.03
C GLY A 539 18.86 23.01 6.37
N HIS A 540 18.40 23.18 5.13
CA HIS A 540 18.41 24.47 4.43
C HIS A 540 17.56 25.53 5.16
N LEU A 541 16.34 25.17 5.58
CA LEU A 541 15.42 26.08 6.28
C LEU A 541 15.92 26.44 7.69
N LEU A 542 16.50 25.47 8.42
CA LEU A 542 17.15 25.70 9.71
C LEU A 542 18.34 26.66 9.57
N LYS A 543 19.17 26.51 8.52
CA LYS A 543 20.31 27.42 8.28
C LYS A 543 19.86 28.86 8.06
N ARG A 544 18.76 29.04 7.33
CA ARG A 544 18.16 30.36 7.12
C ARG A 544 17.62 30.94 8.43
N ALA A 545 16.87 30.17 9.20
CA ALA A 545 16.22 30.65 10.42
C ALA A 545 17.21 30.90 11.56
N LEU A 546 18.23 30.06 11.71
CA LEU A 546 19.19 30.05 12.82
C LEU A 546 20.55 30.65 12.46
N GLY A 547 20.69 31.30 11.31
CA GLY A 547 21.97 31.80 10.80
C GLY A 547 22.66 32.85 11.68
N LYS A 548 21.94 33.44 12.64
CA LYS A 548 22.49 34.37 13.66
C LYS A 548 23.07 33.64 14.89
N THR A 549 23.03 32.31 14.92
CA THR A 549 23.61 31.47 15.99
C THR A 549 25.00 30.95 15.60
N GLY A 550 25.70 30.34 16.57
CA GLY A 550 26.92 29.56 16.33
C GLY A 550 26.68 28.06 16.10
N ILE A 551 25.43 27.64 15.85
CA ILE A 551 25.06 26.23 15.73
C ILE A 551 25.38 25.74 14.31
N SER A 552 26.15 24.65 14.20
CA SER A 552 26.37 23.94 12.93
C SER A 552 25.12 23.14 12.55
N ILE A 553 24.76 23.15 11.26
CA ILE A 553 23.60 22.41 10.75
C ILE A 553 24.06 21.52 9.60
N GLU A 554 23.83 20.23 9.76
CA GLU A 554 24.28 19.18 8.86
C GLU A 554 23.12 18.27 8.45
N SER A 555 23.24 17.64 7.28
CA SER A 555 22.23 16.76 6.72
C SER A 555 22.92 15.52 6.14
N TYR A 556 22.43 14.33 6.51
CA TYR A 556 23.01 13.06 6.08
C TYR A 556 21.94 12.09 5.59
N THR A 557 22.34 11.21 4.67
CA THR A 557 21.65 9.94 4.45
C THR A 557 22.00 9.01 5.63
N GLY A 558 21.02 8.32 6.22
CA GLY A 558 21.20 7.62 7.50
C GLY A 558 22.37 6.63 7.54
N SER A 559 22.57 5.86 6.48
CA SER A 559 23.67 4.90 6.36
C SER A 559 25.05 5.58 6.36
N GLU A 560 25.16 6.75 5.73
CA GLU A 560 26.40 7.51 5.63
C GLU A 560 26.79 8.06 7.01
N LEU A 561 25.83 8.60 7.77
CA LEU A 561 26.12 9.10 9.11
C LEU A 561 26.74 8.00 9.97
N ILE A 562 26.15 6.81 10.02
CA ILE A 562 26.70 5.69 10.82
C ILE A 562 28.11 5.31 10.36
N GLY A 563 28.35 5.24 9.05
CA GLY A 563 29.61 4.78 8.48
C GLY A 563 30.80 5.70 8.76
N PHE A 564 30.55 7.01 8.89
CA PHE A 564 31.59 8.02 9.06
C PHE A 564 31.60 8.70 10.43
N MET A 565 30.59 8.43 11.27
CA MET A 565 30.52 8.93 12.64
C MET A 565 31.47 8.13 13.52
N GLY A 566 32.65 8.70 13.79
CA GLY A 566 33.62 8.17 14.75
C GLY A 566 33.06 8.07 16.18
N ASP A 567 33.90 7.75 17.15
CA ASP A 567 33.49 7.57 18.57
C ASP A 567 33.32 8.88 19.35
N GLU A 568 32.86 9.94 18.68
CA GLU A 568 32.63 11.24 19.32
C GLU A 568 31.41 11.21 20.24
N ARG A 569 31.50 11.94 21.37
CA ARG A 569 30.34 12.22 22.21
C ARG A 569 29.37 13.13 21.45
N MET A 570 28.08 12.90 21.65
CA MET A 570 27.01 13.63 20.96
C MET A 570 26.13 14.44 21.92
N ASP A 571 26.59 14.70 23.14
CA ASP A 571 25.84 15.47 24.15
C ASP A 571 25.47 16.89 23.67
N ASP A 572 26.21 17.45 22.71
CA ASP A 572 25.99 18.77 22.10
C ASP A 572 25.13 18.72 20.82
N VAL A 573 24.59 17.55 20.47
CA VAL A 573 23.86 17.30 19.22
C VAL A 573 22.35 17.24 19.47
N LEU A 574 21.60 17.96 18.64
CA LEU A 574 20.18 17.72 18.39
C LEU A 574 20.03 16.93 17.08
N LEU A 575 19.66 15.66 17.19
CA LEU A 575 19.38 14.79 16.05
C LEU A 575 17.91 14.93 15.64
N ILE A 576 17.65 15.17 14.36
CA ILE A 576 16.32 15.24 13.76
C ILE A 576 16.17 14.13 12.71
N PRO A 577 15.74 12.92 13.11
CA PRO A 577 15.42 11.87 12.17
C PRO A 577 14.07 12.13 11.50
N VAL A 578 14.03 12.00 10.17
CA VAL A 578 12.84 12.19 9.33
C VAL A 578 12.41 10.84 8.78
N SER A 579 11.14 10.46 8.99
CA SER A 579 10.59 9.19 8.48
C SER A 579 9.06 9.23 8.35
N GLN A 580 8.51 8.77 7.24
CA GLN A 580 7.05 8.61 7.11
C GLN A 580 6.53 7.48 8.00
N SER A 581 7.10 6.27 7.89
CA SER A 581 6.58 5.08 8.58
C SER A 581 7.01 4.97 10.05
N GLY A 582 8.11 5.63 10.43
CA GLY A 582 8.76 5.46 11.74
C GLY A 582 9.35 4.07 11.99
N THR A 583 9.38 3.21 10.97
CA THR A 583 9.87 1.81 11.05
C THR A 583 11.14 1.57 10.22
N THR A 584 11.62 2.56 9.46
CA THR A 584 12.81 2.43 8.61
C THR A 584 14.01 1.96 9.43
N THR A 585 14.54 0.79 9.11
CA THR A 585 15.57 0.10 9.90
C THR A 585 16.83 0.94 10.05
N ASP A 586 17.36 1.47 8.94
CA ASP A 586 18.59 2.27 8.97
C ASP A 586 18.42 3.56 9.77
N THR A 587 17.29 4.25 9.63
CA THR A 587 17.00 5.45 10.42
C THR A 587 16.87 5.13 11.91
N ASN A 588 16.17 4.05 12.27
CA ASN A 588 16.06 3.63 13.67
C ASN A 588 17.43 3.23 14.25
N ARG A 589 18.30 2.61 13.46
CA ARG A 589 19.67 2.28 13.86
C ARG A 589 20.52 3.53 14.10
N VAL A 590 20.39 4.56 13.25
CA VAL A 590 21.05 5.86 13.47
C VAL A 590 20.64 6.41 14.83
N VAL A 591 19.33 6.41 15.11
CA VAL A 591 18.77 6.93 16.35
C VAL A 591 19.32 6.20 17.57
N ASP A 592 19.33 4.86 17.55
CA ASP A 592 19.88 4.06 18.66
C ASP A 592 21.35 4.45 18.93
N LEU A 593 22.19 4.48 17.89
CA LEU A 593 23.62 4.79 18.03
C LEU A 593 23.90 6.22 18.50
N CYS A 594 23.19 7.22 17.96
CA CYS A 594 23.36 8.60 18.37
C CYS A 594 22.85 8.85 19.80
N ARG A 595 21.73 8.22 20.17
CA ARG A 595 21.16 8.28 21.52
C ARG A 595 22.11 7.67 22.55
N ASP A 596 22.69 6.50 22.25
CA ASP A 596 23.69 5.84 23.11
C ASP A 596 24.94 6.71 23.33
N ARG A 597 25.23 7.64 22.41
CA ARG A 597 26.32 8.62 22.49
C ARG A 597 25.91 9.97 23.09
N GLY A 598 24.67 10.11 23.56
CA GLY A 598 24.17 11.29 24.29
C GLY A 598 23.40 12.32 23.46
N ALA A 599 23.13 12.06 22.17
CA ALA A 599 22.34 12.99 21.34
C ALA A 599 20.91 13.12 21.85
N TRP A 600 20.37 14.34 21.83
CA TRP A 600 18.92 14.54 21.99
C TRP A 600 18.21 14.22 20.67
N VAL A 601 17.14 13.42 20.71
CA VAL A 601 16.43 12.98 19.51
C VAL A 601 15.07 13.66 19.39
N ASN A 602 14.88 14.47 18.35
CA ASN A 602 13.61 15.09 17.98
C ASN A 602 13.11 14.58 16.62
N ALA A 603 12.25 13.56 16.58
CA ALA A 603 11.80 12.97 15.32
C ALA A 603 10.78 13.83 14.55
N VAL A 604 10.86 13.86 13.23
CA VAL A 604 9.79 14.32 12.34
C VAL A 604 9.18 13.10 11.67
N VAL A 605 7.95 12.75 12.06
CA VAL A 605 7.39 11.43 11.77
C VAL A 605 5.90 11.47 11.52
N ASN A 606 5.39 10.62 10.64
CA ASN A 606 3.95 10.58 10.35
C ASN A 606 3.19 9.53 11.13
N ARG A 607 3.81 8.41 11.55
CA ARG A 607 3.11 7.31 12.22
C ARG A 607 3.19 7.44 13.74
N ARG A 608 2.05 7.73 14.38
CA ARG A 608 1.86 7.62 15.85
C ARG A 608 2.23 6.21 16.33
N ASN A 609 2.71 6.12 17.57
CA ASN A 609 3.12 4.86 18.22
C ASN A 609 4.20 4.04 17.48
N SER A 610 4.84 4.60 16.45
CA SER A 610 5.91 3.92 15.72
C SER A 610 7.15 3.68 16.59
N PRO A 611 8.01 2.71 16.23
CA PRO A 611 9.28 2.50 16.93
C PRO A 611 10.12 3.77 17.06
N LEU A 612 10.16 4.61 16.02
CA LEU A 612 10.90 5.87 16.05
C LEU A 612 10.36 6.84 17.10
N VAL A 613 9.02 6.97 17.25
CA VAL A 613 8.40 7.80 18.28
C VAL A 613 8.82 7.32 19.67
N LYS A 614 8.72 6.00 19.92
CA LYS A 614 9.07 5.38 21.21
C LYS A 614 10.54 5.60 21.60
N LYS A 615 11.43 5.79 20.62
CA LYS A 615 12.88 6.01 20.81
C LYS A 615 13.30 7.48 20.91
N SER A 616 12.39 8.41 20.63
CA SER A 616 12.69 9.85 20.55
C SER A 616 12.38 10.57 21.86
N ASP A 617 13.17 11.59 22.21
CA ASP A 617 12.93 12.41 23.40
C ASP A 617 11.82 13.44 23.16
N SER A 618 11.70 13.91 21.92
CA SER A 618 10.60 14.75 21.43
C SER A 618 10.26 14.42 19.97
N HIS A 619 9.14 14.91 19.45
CA HIS A 619 8.75 14.67 18.05
C HIS A 619 7.81 15.75 17.49
N CYS A 620 7.77 15.86 16.16
CA CYS A 620 6.80 16.63 15.41
C CYS A 620 6.07 15.72 14.44
N TYR A 621 4.76 15.54 14.63
CA TYR A 621 3.95 14.81 13.68
C TYR A 621 3.77 15.59 12.40
N THR A 622 3.95 14.91 11.26
CA THR A 622 3.44 15.39 9.97
C THR A 622 1.98 14.98 9.82
N SER A 623 1.23 15.76 9.04
CA SER A 623 -0.24 15.63 8.94
C SER A 623 -0.85 15.56 10.35
N ASN A 624 -1.82 14.67 10.55
CA ASN A 624 -2.42 14.36 11.84
C ASN A 624 -1.78 13.13 12.52
N GLY A 625 -0.68 12.57 12.03
CA GLY A 625 -0.04 11.41 12.67
C GLY A 625 -0.70 10.04 12.39
N ARG A 626 -1.79 10.00 11.62
CA ARG A 626 -2.50 8.77 11.19
C ARG A 626 -2.46 8.54 9.68
N ASP A 627 -2.06 9.55 8.92
CA ASP A 627 -2.08 9.51 7.46
C ASP A 627 -1.23 8.34 6.90
N VAL A 628 -1.73 7.69 5.85
CA VAL A 628 -1.05 6.54 5.22
C VAL A 628 -0.74 6.90 3.77
N GLU A 629 0.52 6.68 3.36
CA GLU A 629 0.89 6.62 1.95
C GLU A 629 0.81 5.17 1.50
N MET A 630 -0.18 4.88 0.66
CA MET A 630 -0.39 3.59 0.02
C MET A 630 0.52 3.43 -1.20
N ALA A 631 0.79 4.52 -1.93
CA ALA A 631 1.73 4.49 -3.05
C ALA A 631 3.17 4.26 -2.56
N VAL A 632 3.93 3.46 -3.30
CA VAL A 632 5.31 3.18 -2.92
C VAL A 632 6.20 4.40 -3.10
N ALA A 633 6.00 5.18 -4.16
CA ALA A 633 6.71 6.44 -4.32
C ALA A 633 6.10 7.50 -3.38
N SER A 634 6.90 8.04 -2.46
CA SER A 634 6.43 9.07 -1.52
C SER A 634 6.14 10.40 -2.22
N THR A 635 5.07 11.08 -1.83
CA THR A 635 4.65 12.38 -2.38
C THR A 635 4.26 13.35 -1.27
N LYS A 636 3.04 13.27 -0.74
CA LYS A 636 2.52 14.14 0.32
C LYS A 636 3.41 14.18 1.56
N ALA A 637 4.04 13.06 1.92
CA ALA A 637 4.94 13.03 3.07
C ALA A 637 6.16 13.94 2.89
N PHE A 638 6.70 14.10 1.68
CA PHE A 638 7.80 15.03 1.43
C PHE A 638 7.40 16.47 1.76
N TYR A 639 6.26 16.94 1.22
CA TYR A 639 5.81 18.31 1.45
C TYR A 639 5.47 18.57 2.91
N SER A 640 4.79 17.63 3.57
CA SER A 640 4.48 17.71 4.99
C SER A 640 5.73 17.67 5.86
N GLN A 641 6.77 16.90 5.49
CA GLN A 641 8.07 16.91 6.18
C GLN A 641 8.79 18.26 6.04
N ILE A 642 8.76 18.87 4.86
CA ILE A 642 9.30 20.23 4.65
C ILE A 642 8.51 21.25 5.47
N ALA A 643 7.18 21.17 5.50
CA ALA A 643 6.32 22.06 6.29
C ALA A 643 6.59 21.94 7.80
N ALA A 644 6.68 20.70 8.32
CA ALA A 644 7.06 20.45 9.71
C ALA A 644 8.47 21.00 10.01
N GLY A 645 9.41 20.83 9.08
CA GLY A 645 10.76 21.36 9.18
C GLY A 645 10.83 22.88 9.21
N LYS A 646 10.05 23.55 8.35
CA LYS A 646 9.90 25.01 8.36
C LYS A 646 9.35 25.48 9.69
N LEU A 647 8.27 24.85 10.15
CA LEU A 647 7.60 25.24 11.39
C LEU A 647 8.49 25.06 12.61
N LEU A 648 9.22 23.94 12.69
CA LEU A 648 10.23 23.69 13.72
C LEU A 648 11.35 24.75 13.65
N SER A 649 11.81 25.10 12.45
CA SER A 649 12.83 26.14 12.26
C SER A 649 12.39 27.50 12.79
N LEU A 650 11.14 27.90 12.52
CA LEU A 650 10.57 29.16 13.01
C LEU A 650 10.39 29.16 14.53
N TRP A 651 9.91 28.05 15.09
CA TRP A 651 9.77 27.94 16.54
C TRP A 651 11.13 28.02 17.24
N MET A 652 12.14 27.27 16.76
CA MET A 652 13.51 27.35 17.28
C MET A 652 14.09 28.76 17.14
N ALA A 653 13.81 29.45 16.03
CA ALA A 653 14.28 30.81 15.81
C ALA A 653 13.67 31.81 16.79
N ALA A 654 12.39 31.63 17.13
CA ALA A 654 11.69 32.41 18.15
C ALA A 654 12.28 32.18 19.55
N GLU A 655 12.51 30.92 19.94
CA GLU A 655 13.10 30.59 21.25
C GLU A 655 14.54 31.10 21.40
N LEU A 656 15.32 31.05 20.31
CA LEU A 656 16.72 31.51 20.30
C LEU A 656 16.87 33.01 19.97
N GLY A 657 15.78 33.71 19.67
CA GLY A 657 15.79 35.16 19.37
C GLY A 657 16.55 35.54 18.10
N THR A 658 16.54 34.66 17.09
CA THR A 658 17.31 34.82 15.84
C THR A 658 16.51 35.52 14.75
N MET A 659 15.18 35.49 14.83
CA MET A 659 14.25 36.21 13.97
C MET A 659 13.36 37.11 14.83
N ASP A 660 13.00 38.28 14.32
CA ASP A 660 12.04 39.17 14.98
C ASP A 660 10.57 38.79 14.68
N ASP A 661 9.62 39.40 15.41
CA ASP A 661 8.18 39.11 15.27
C ASP A 661 7.67 39.29 13.83
N ARG A 662 8.25 40.24 13.07
CA ARG A 662 7.86 40.53 11.69
C ARG A 662 8.40 39.46 10.75
N GLU A 663 9.69 39.13 10.85
CA GLU A 663 10.33 38.05 10.09
C GLU A 663 9.60 36.72 10.31
N LEU A 664 9.25 36.39 11.58
CA LEU A 664 8.49 35.19 11.93
C LEU A 664 7.09 35.19 11.32
N LEU A 665 6.37 36.31 11.38
CA LEU A 665 5.03 36.40 10.81
C LEU A 665 5.03 36.31 9.27
N GLU A 666 5.99 36.95 8.61
CA GLU A 666 6.12 36.90 7.14
C GLU A 666 6.42 35.48 6.66
N ASP A 667 7.40 34.79 7.26
CA ASP A 667 7.74 33.41 6.90
C ASP A 667 6.64 32.41 7.27
N LEU A 668 5.90 32.64 8.37
CA LEU A 668 4.74 31.82 8.72
C LEU A 668 3.61 31.98 7.70
N LYS A 669 3.31 33.20 7.25
CA LYS A 669 2.31 33.44 6.19
C LYS A 669 2.67 32.74 4.88
N ALA A 670 3.96 32.73 4.52
CA ALA A 670 4.43 31.97 3.37
C ALA A 670 4.14 30.47 3.56
N LEU A 671 4.44 29.91 4.74
CA LEU A 671 4.13 28.52 5.06
C LEU A 671 2.61 28.22 5.02
N GLU A 672 1.78 29.12 5.54
CA GLU A 672 0.30 28.99 5.50
C GLU A 672 -0.26 29.05 4.07
N SER A 673 0.43 29.73 3.15
CA SER A 673 0.04 29.82 1.73
C SER A 673 0.48 28.62 0.89
N LEU A 674 1.39 27.79 1.40
CA LEU A 674 1.94 26.64 0.66
C LEU A 674 0.85 25.65 0.20
N PRO A 675 -0.17 25.27 1.00
CA PRO A 675 -1.28 24.44 0.54
C PRO A 675 -1.99 24.99 -0.71
N ASP A 676 -2.32 26.28 -0.72
CA ASP A 676 -3.00 26.93 -1.85
C ASP A 676 -2.09 26.95 -3.10
N ALA A 677 -0.78 27.12 -2.89
CA ALA A 677 0.20 27.05 -3.98
C ALA A 677 0.31 25.64 -4.57
N ILE A 678 0.25 24.58 -3.75
CA ILE A 678 0.18 23.18 -4.20
C ILE A 678 -1.07 22.97 -5.06
N GLU A 679 -2.23 23.45 -4.59
CA GLU A 679 -3.50 23.36 -5.33
C GLU A 679 -3.43 24.09 -6.67
N SER A 680 -2.81 25.27 -6.71
CA SER A 680 -2.60 26.05 -7.94
C SER A 680 -1.72 25.31 -8.97
N VAL A 681 -0.66 24.62 -8.52
CA VAL A 681 0.15 23.76 -9.41
C VAL A 681 -0.70 22.62 -9.98
N LEU A 682 -1.49 21.94 -9.12
CA LEU A 682 -2.34 20.83 -9.53
C LEU A 682 -3.54 21.26 -10.39
N ALA A 683 -3.97 22.50 -10.32
CA ALA A 683 -4.96 23.04 -11.27
C ALA A 683 -4.42 23.04 -12.71
N ASN A 684 -3.09 23.14 -12.89
CA ASN A 684 -2.40 23.13 -14.18
C ASN A 684 -1.86 21.74 -14.59
N LYS A 685 -2.29 20.68 -13.90
CA LYS A 685 -1.76 19.32 -14.07
C LYS A 685 -1.86 18.75 -15.49
N GLU A 686 -2.88 19.12 -16.26
CA GLU A 686 -3.01 18.69 -17.66
C GLU A 686 -1.98 19.33 -18.59
N ALA A 687 -1.62 20.59 -18.36
CA ALA A 687 -0.57 21.26 -19.13
C ALA A 687 0.79 20.63 -18.83
N ILE A 688 1.08 20.36 -17.55
CA ILE A 688 2.29 19.63 -17.12
C ILE A 688 2.32 18.24 -17.77
N GLY A 689 1.20 17.51 -17.72
CA GLY A 689 1.08 16.18 -18.32
C GLY A 689 1.23 16.18 -19.83
N ALA A 690 0.78 17.22 -20.54
CA ALA A 690 0.95 17.35 -21.98
C ALA A 690 2.44 17.46 -22.37
N VAL A 691 3.23 18.23 -21.60
CA VAL A 691 4.68 18.31 -21.79
C VAL A 691 5.34 16.95 -21.54
N ALA A 692 4.94 16.24 -20.48
CA ALA A 692 5.47 14.91 -20.18
C ALA A 692 5.16 13.92 -21.32
N ARG A 693 3.92 13.85 -21.80
CA ARG A 693 3.49 12.98 -22.90
C ARG A 693 4.23 13.26 -24.21
N ALA A 694 4.56 14.52 -24.49
CA ALA A 694 5.25 14.91 -25.71
C ALA A 694 6.73 14.51 -25.74
N HIS A 695 7.41 14.56 -24.57
CA HIS A 695 8.86 14.42 -24.51
C HIS A 695 9.35 13.13 -23.86
N ALA A 696 8.65 12.57 -22.86
CA ALA A 696 9.15 11.43 -22.10
C ALA A 696 9.31 10.13 -22.93
N PRO A 697 8.37 9.73 -23.82
CA PRO A 697 8.47 8.44 -24.52
C PRO A 697 9.61 8.37 -25.55
N ASN A 698 9.99 9.51 -26.13
CA ASN A 698 10.93 9.59 -27.25
C ASN A 698 12.39 9.83 -26.83
N ASN A 699 12.63 10.12 -25.55
CA ASN A 699 13.95 10.49 -25.06
C ASN A 699 14.56 9.36 -24.22
N ARG A 700 15.72 8.85 -24.67
CA ARG A 700 16.45 7.78 -23.98
C ARG A 700 17.18 8.28 -22.74
N TYR A 701 17.96 9.34 -22.88
CA TYR A 701 18.80 9.91 -21.81
C TYR A 701 18.13 11.12 -21.20
N TRP A 702 18.02 11.11 -19.87
CA TRP A 702 17.39 12.18 -19.11
C TRP A 702 18.39 12.71 -18.08
N ALA A 703 18.20 13.95 -17.65
CA ALA A 703 19.00 14.57 -16.60
C ALA A 703 18.18 15.58 -15.82
N LEU A 704 18.60 15.83 -14.57
CA LEU A 704 18.06 16.89 -13.74
C LEU A 704 19.13 17.88 -13.35
N VAL A 705 18.77 19.16 -13.30
CA VAL A 705 19.64 20.20 -12.78
C VAL A 705 18.87 21.16 -11.90
N GLY A 706 19.57 21.75 -10.93
CA GLY A 706 19.07 22.84 -10.10
C GLY A 706 20.22 23.72 -9.62
N ASN A 707 19.89 24.82 -8.94
CA ASN A 707 20.86 25.62 -8.20
C ASN A 707 20.30 25.97 -6.82
N GLY A 708 21.16 26.00 -5.79
CA GLY A 708 20.73 26.35 -4.43
C GLY A 708 19.66 25.40 -3.90
N SER A 709 18.55 25.95 -3.38
CA SER A 709 17.39 25.17 -2.91
C SER A 709 16.71 24.38 -4.03
N ASN A 710 16.78 24.83 -5.29
CA ASN A 710 16.24 24.09 -6.43
C ASN A 710 17.00 22.76 -6.68
N CYS A 711 18.21 22.58 -6.13
CA CYS A 711 18.89 21.28 -6.11
C CYS A 711 18.13 20.25 -5.26
N ILE A 712 17.41 20.68 -4.22
CA ILE A 712 16.61 19.81 -3.35
C ILE A 712 15.42 19.28 -4.15
N ALA A 713 14.74 20.17 -4.89
CA ALA A 713 13.69 19.78 -5.83
C ALA A 713 14.22 18.83 -6.91
N ALA A 714 15.36 19.15 -7.52
CA ALA A 714 15.96 18.32 -8.56
C ALA A 714 16.30 16.90 -8.05
N GLN A 715 16.84 16.77 -6.84
CA GLN A 715 17.17 15.46 -6.26
C GLN A 715 15.92 14.64 -5.93
N GLU A 716 14.87 15.28 -5.40
CA GLU A 716 13.62 14.60 -5.07
C GLU A 716 12.88 14.15 -6.34
N VAL A 717 12.73 15.04 -7.32
CA VAL A 717 12.10 14.70 -8.61
C VAL A 717 12.89 13.59 -9.30
N ARG A 718 14.23 13.60 -9.25
CA ARG A 718 15.06 12.50 -9.77
C ARG A 718 14.70 11.15 -9.13
N ILE A 719 14.47 11.11 -7.82
CA ILE A 719 14.04 9.89 -7.12
C ILE A 719 12.69 9.42 -7.69
N LYS A 720 11.70 10.31 -7.80
CA LYS A 720 10.38 9.94 -8.37
C LYS A 720 10.48 9.41 -9.78
N LEU A 721 11.28 10.04 -10.63
CA LEU A 721 11.47 9.57 -12.00
C LEU A 721 12.21 8.23 -12.06
N SER A 722 13.13 7.98 -11.13
CA SER A 722 13.80 6.68 -11.04
C SER A 722 12.82 5.58 -10.60
N GLU A 723 11.95 5.89 -9.63
CA GLU A 723 10.92 4.99 -9.10
C GLU A 723 9.78 4.72 -10.09
N LEU A 724 9.30 5.74 -10.80
CA LEU A 724 8.14 5.66 -11.68
C LEU A 724 8.51 5.37 -13.13
N CYS A 725 9.63 5.91 -13.63
CA CYS A 725 10.03 5.79 -15.03
C CYS A 725 11.16 4.77 -15.26
N TYR A 726 11.77 4.22 -14.20
CA TYR A 726 12.87 3.23 -14.27
C TYR A 726 14.08 3.67 -15.08
N LYS A 727 14.48 4.93 -14.90
CA LYS A 727 15.66 5.49 -15.55
C LYS A 727 16.72 5.81 -14.50
N SER A 728 17.98 5.54 -14.84
CA SER A 728 19.10 6.13 -14.12
C SER A 728 19.28 7.56 -14.63
N ILE A 729 19.20 8.52 -13.73
CA ILE A 729 19.15 9.94 -14.08
C ILE A 729 20.22 10.68 -13.26
N PRO A 730 21.25 11.28 -13.89
CA PRO A 730 22.17 12.18 -13.21
C PRO A 730 21.43 13.42 -12.72
N CYS A 731 21.87 13.95 -11.58
CA CYS A 731 21.37 15.21 -11.02
C CYS A 731 22.56 16.08 -10.63
N ASP A 732 22.68 17.22 -11.30
CA ASP A 732 23.85 18.09 -11.23
C ASP A 732 23.47 19.53 -10.84
N VAL A 733 24.46 20.34 -10.50
CA VAL A 733 24.28 21.80 -10.53
C VAL A 733 24.21 22.24 -11.99
N THR A 734 23.37 23.23 -12.31
CA THR A 734 23.10 23.61 -13.71
C THR A 734 24.37 23.88 -14.52
N GLU A 735 25.32 24.62 -13.95
CA GLU A 735 26.56 24.95 -14.67
C GLU A 735 27.45 23.74 -14.95
N ASP A 736 27.51 22.76 -14.05
CA ASP A 736 28.41 21.61 -14.18
C ASP A 736 28.02 20.70 -15.35
N LYS A 737 26.77 20.73 -15.79
CA LYS A 737 26.26 19.85 -16.84
C LYS A 737 27.03 19.97 -18.15
N LYS A 738 27.46 21.18 -18.52
CA LYS A 738 28.29 21.40 -19.74
C LYS A 738 29.67 20.75 -19.65
N HIS A 739 30.14 20.43 -18.43
CA HIS A 739 31.45 19.85 -18.17
C HIS A 739 31.43 18.32 -18.01
N ILE A 740 30.26 17.70 -17.86
CA ILE A 740 30.11 16.28 -17.51
C ILE A 740 29.56 15.47 -18.69
N ASP A 741 28.29 15.70 -19.06
CA ASP A 741 27.53 14.77 -19.91
C ASP A 741 26.60 15.46 -20.93
N LEU A 742 26.80 16.75 -21.22
CA LEU A 742 26.03 17.48 -22.24
C LEU A 742 26.00 16.77 -23.61
N SER A 743 27.08 16.05 -23.96
CA SER A 743 27.18 15.27 -25.21
C SER A 743 26.23 14.07 -25.29
N THR A 744 25.53 13.73 -24.21
CA THR A 744 24.49 12.68 -24.22
C THR A 744 23.14 13.18 -24.76
N GLU A 745 23.08 14.46 -25.13
CA GLU A 745 21.90 15.15 -25.68
C GLU A 745 20.62 14.89 -24.85
N PRO A 746 20.66 15.06 -23.50
CA PRO A 746 19.59 14.56 -22.66
C PRO A 746 18.35 15.46 -22.68
N LEU A 747 17.20 14.85 -22.42
CA LEU A 747 16.03 15.54 -21.90
C LEU A 747 16.37 16.08 -20.51
N THR A 748 16.55 17.39 -20.38
CA THR A 748 17.04 18.00 -19.14
C THR A 748 15.90 18.73 -18.44
N LEU A 749 15.50 18.29 -17.24
CA LEU A 749 14.58 19.06 -16.42
C LEU A 749 15.37 20.05 -15.56
N VAL A 750 15.12 21.33 -15.75
CA VAL A 750 15.82 22.44 -15.08
C VAL A 750 14.91 23.02 -14.01
N MET A 751 15.29 22.87 -12.74
CA MET A 751 14.60 23.41 -11.57
C MET A 751 15.14 24.83 -11.27
N ALA A 752 14.27 25.84 -11.41
CA ALA A 752 14.64 27.25 -11.45
C ALA A 752 13.52 28.18 -10.92
N ALA A 753 12.67 27.71 -10.00
CA ALA A 753 11.57 28.52 -9.46
C ALA A 753 12.01 29.71 -8.61
N ASP A 754 13.11 29.57 -7.86
CA ASP A 754 13.64 30.62 -6.99
C ASP A 754 15.13 30.80 -7.17
N LEU A 755 15.49 31.72 -8.07
CA LEU A 755 16.87 32.05 -8.40
C LEU A 755 17.12 33.55 -8.16
N PRO A 756 18.22 33.90 -7.49
CA PRO A 756 18.71 35.28 -7.47
C PRO A 756 19.04 35.78 -8.88
N GLU A 757 18.94 37.10 -9.09
CA GLU A 757 19.07 37.73 -10.41
C GLU A 757 20.36 37.36 -11.16
N MET A 758 21.51 37.22 -10.48
CA MET A 758 22.74 36.80 -11.15
C MET A 758 22.67 35.33 -11.61
N VAL A 759 22.09 34.45 -10.80
CA VAL A 759 22.06 32.99 -11.06
C VAL A 759 21.05 32.64 -12.14
N VAL A 760 19.92 33.36 -12.21
CA VAL A 760 18.92 33.14 -13.28
C VAL A 760 19.49 33.51 -14.66
N MET A 761 20.28 34.58 -14.77
CA MET A 761 20.93 34.95 -16.03
C MET A 761 21.92 33.88 -16.51
N ASP A 762 22.70 33.30 -15.59
CA ASP A 762 23.57 32.17 -15.92
C ASP A 762 22.76 30.93 -16.30
N THR A 763 21.67 30.63 -15.59
CA THR A 763 20.79 29.49 -15.88
C THR A 763 20.13 29.61 -17.26
N VAL A 764 19.72 30.83 -17.66
CA VAL A 764 19.19 31.13 -19.00
C VAL A 764 20.24 30.88 -20.09
N LYS A 765 21.48 31.32 -19.85
CA LYS A 765 22.61 31.06 -20.74
C LYS A 765 22.89 29.56 -20.88
N GLU A 766 22.95 28.82 -19.77
CA GLU A 766 23.20 27.38 -19.80
C GLU A 766 22.06 26.61 -20.48
N THR A 767 20.80 26.98 -20.22
CA THR A 767 19.62 26.43 -20.91
C THR A 767 19.73 26.62 -22.43
N THR A 768 20.21 27.78 -22.88
CA THR A 768 20.43 28.07 -24.30
C THR A 768 21.52 27.16 -24.89
N ILE A 769 22.60 26.91 -24.14
CA ILE A 769 23.67 25.98 -24.53
C ILE A 769 23.13 24.56 -24.64
N PHE A 770 22.32 24.09 -23.69
CA PHE A 770 21.72 22.76 -23.73
C PHE A 770 20.94 22.53 -25.02
N LYS A 771 20.08 23.49 -25.39
CA LYS A 771 19.30 23.42 -26.63
C LYS A 771 20.16 23.52 -27.89
N ALA A 772 21.20 24.35 -27.89
CA ALA A 772 22.11 24.49 -29.03
C ALA A 772 22.89 23.19 -29.33
N HIS A 773 23.10 22.35 -28.31
CA HIS A 773 23.73 21.04 -28.41
C HIS A 773 22.72 19.88 -28.49
N ASN A 774 21.54 20.13 -29.07
CA ASN A 774 20.48 19.13 -29.30
C ASN A 774 19.85 18.52 -28.03
N GLY A 775 20.18 19.02 -26.85
CA GLY A 775 19.46 18.71 -25.62
C GLY A 775 18.04 19.30 -25.63
N GLN A 776 17.16 18.75 -24.80
CA GLN A 776 15.77 19.22 -24.67
C GLN A 776 15.54 19.76 -23.26
N PRO A 777 15.85 21.04 -22.98
CA PRO A 777 15.65 21.60 -21.66
C PRO A 777 14.17 21.92 -21.39
N ILE A 778 13.56 21.28 -20.40
CA ILE A 778 12.25 21.65 -19.85
C ILE A 778 12.48 22.41 -18.56
N VAL A 779 12.05 23.67 -18.49
CA VAL A 779 12.36 24.55 -17.35
C VAL A 779 11.15 24.72 -16.45
N PHE A 780 11.30 24.37 -15.18
CA PHE A 780 10.35 24.65 -14.10
C PHE A 780 10.75 25.99 -13.49
N CYS A 781 9.89 27.01 -13.63
CA CYS A 781 10.22 28.37 -13.21
C CYS A 781 8.97 29.09 -12.70
N ALA A 782 9.19 30.18 -11.96
CA ALA A 782 8.10 31.02 -11.47
C ALA A 782 7.24 31.57 -12.63
N GLU A 783 5.96 31.79 -12.37
CA GLU A 783 5.00 32.30 -13.35
C GLU A 783 5.40 33.64 -13.99
N ASP A 784 6.10 34.49 -13.24
CA ASP A 784 6.59 35.80 -13.68
C ASP A 784 7.94 35.73 -14.44
N GLU A 785 8.59 34.58 -14.45
CA GLU A 785 9.90 34.39 -15.06
C GLU A 785 9.77 34.03 -16.55
N THR A 786 9.86 35.02 -17.44
CA THR A 786 9.61 34.86 -18.88
C THR A 786 10.88 34.65 -19.72
N ARG A 787 12.08 34.77 -19.12
CA ARG A 787 13.35 34.68 -19.86
C ARG A 787 13.59 33.32 -20.51
N PHE A 788 12.93 32.26 -20.02
CA PHE A 788 13.06 30.90 -20.55
C PHE A 788 12.12 30.61 -21.74
N ASP A 789 11.05 31.36 -21.95
CA ASP A 789 9.94 30.99 -22.85
C ASP A 789 10.37 30.87 -24.33
N GLY A 790 11.38 31.64 -24.75
CA GLY A 790 11.94 31.60 -26.10
C GLY A 790 13.11 30.62 -26.28
N ILE A 791 13.70 30.13 -25.19
CA ILE A 791 14.95 29.35 -25.22
C ILE A 791 14.79 27.91 -24.74
N ALA A 792 13.82 27.61 -23.89
CA ALA A 792 13.56 26.25 -23.44
C ALA A 792 12.90 25.41 -24.55
N GLN A 793 12.89 24.09 -24.40
CA GLN A 793 12.03 23.20 -25.18
C GLN A 793 10.57 23.33 -24.73
N ALA A 794 10.36 23.47 -23.43
CA ALA A 794 9.08 23.80 -22.82
C ALA A 794 9.32 24.46 -21.46
N THR A 795 8.37 25.26 -20.99
CA THR A 795 8.38 25.84 -19.65
C THR A 795 7.18 25.35 -18.86
N ILE A 796 7.40 25.02 -17.59
CA ILE A 796 6.37 24.69 -16.62
C ILE A 796 6.38 25.82 -15.58
N LYS A 797 5.28 26.58 -15.53
CA LYS A 797 5.12 27.72 -14.63
C LYS A 797 4.56 27.26 -13.29
N VAL A 798 5.15 27.74 -12.20
CA VAL A 798 4.72 27.46 -10.83
C VAL A 798 4.57 28.77 -10.03
N PRO A 799 3.67 28.83 -9.04
CA PRO A 799 3.48 30.03 -8.21
C PRO A 799 4.66 30.26 -7.26
N ARG A 800 4.88 31.51 -6.86
CA ARG A 800 5.79 31.86 -5.76
C ARG A 800 5.11 31.69 -4.40
N VAL A 801 5.89 31.27 -3.41
CA VAL A 801 5.48 31.12 -2.01
C VAL A 801 6.31 32.04 -1.12
N GLY A 802 7.63 32.12 -1.35
CA GLY A 802 8.57 32.82 -0.48
C GLY A 802 8.95 32.02 0.78
N GLY A 803 9.62 32.68 1.73
CA GLY A 803 10.07 32.04 2.97
C GLY A 803 11.08 30.90 2.80
N GLY A 804 11.69 30.77 1.60
CA GLY A 804 12.57 29.66 1.23
C GLY A 804 11.82 28.37 0.85
N LEU A 805 10.52 28.43 0.54
CA LEU A 805 9.67 27.28 0.23
C LEU A 805 9.38 27.11 -1.27
N ASP A 806 9.84 28.02 -2.13
CA ASP A 806 9.50 28.03 -3.56
C ASP A 806 9.86 26.73 -4.29
N PHE A 807 10.97 26.09 -3.91
CA PHE A 807 11.39 24.79 -4.46
C PHE A 807 10.34 23.68 -4.29
N VAL A 808 9.42 23.82 -3.33
CA VAL A 808 8.34 22.84 -3.11
C VAL A 808 7.38 22.83 -4.29
N THR A 809 7.05 23.99 -4.87
CA THR A 809 6.06 24.10 -5.96
C THR A 809 6.57 23.47 -7.26
N GLU A 810 7.85 23.66 -7.59
CA GLU A 810 8.50 22.97 -8.72
C GLU A 810 8.68 21.47 -8.45
N THR A 811 8.86 21.06 -7.18
CA THR A 811 8.86 19.64 -6.81
C THR A 811 7.49 19.00 -7.08
N VAL A 812 6.39 19.67 -6.70
CA VAL A 812 5.01 19.21 -6.98
C VAL A 812 4.79 19.07 -8.48
N ALA A 813 5.18 20.08 -9.26
CA ALA A 813 5.08 20.03 -10.70
C ALA A 813 5.93 18.91 -11.31
N GLY A 814 7.15 18.70 -10.80
CA GLY A 814 8.05 17.63 -11.23
C GLY A 814 7.53 16.23 -10.88
N HIS A 815 6.90 16.06 -9.71
CA HIS A 815 6.22 14.82 -9.33
C HIS A 815 5.07 14.50 -10.29
N TRP A 816 4.22 15.48 -10.58
CA TRP A 816 3.13 15.29 -11.52
C TRP A 816 3.63 15.02 -12.95
N TRP A 817 4.66 15.73 -13.40
CA TRP A 817 5.32 15.44 -14.67
C TRP A 817 5.84 14.00 -14.72
N GLY A 818 6.42 13.50 -13.63
CA GLY A 818 6.89 12.12 -13.50
C GLY A 818 5.79 11.07 -13.56
N ILE A 819 4.66 11.30 -12.91
CA ILE A 819 3.47 10.44 -13.01
C ILE A 819 2.98 10.38 -14.45
N ALA A 820 2.81 11.55 -15.09
CA ALA A 820 2.37 11.63 -16.47
C ALA A 820 3.37 10.99 -17.45
N ALA A 821 4.67 11.14 -17.21
CA ALA A 821 5.73 10.51 -17.99
C ALA A 821 5.70 8.98 -17.88
N ALA A 822 5.49 8.44 -16.67
CA ALA A 822 5.38 7.00 -16.44
C ALA A 822 4.17 6.41 -17.16
N LYS A 823 3.01 7.07 -17.09
CA LYS A 823 1.80 6.67 -17.84
C LYS A 823 2.04 6.71 -19.34
N ALA A 824 2.64 7.78 -19.85
CA ALA A 824 2.95 7.93 -21.28
C ALA A 824 3.91 6.84 -21.80
N ILE A 825 4.86 6.39 -20.99
CA ILE A 825 5.76 5.27 -21.32
C ILE A 825 5.02 3.94 -21.28
N ASP A 826 4.17 3.70 -20.26
CA ASP A 826 3.39 2.46 -20.15
C ASP A 826 2.44 2.26 -21.33
N GLU A 827 1.78 3.34 -21.78
CA GLU A 827 0.86 3.34 -22.92
C GLU A 827 1.51 2.83 -24.21
N GLN A 828 2.83 2.95 -24.36
CA GLN A 828 3.55 2.46 -25.54
C GLN A 828 3.62 0.93 -25.61
N ALA A 829 3.38 0.24 -24.48
CA ALA A 829 3.31 -1.22 -24.43
C ALA A 829 2.00 -1.77 -25.01
N GLU A 830 0.97 -0.95 -25.23
CA GLU A 830 -0.37 -1.42 -25.57
C GLU A 830 -0.45 -2.27 -26.85
N PRO A 831 0.20 -1.90 -27.98
CA PRO A 831 0.23 -2.76 -29.16
C PRO A 831 0.88 -4.13 -28.90
N PHE A 832 1.90 -4.17 -28.04
CA PHE A 832 2.59 -5.41 -27.65
C PHE A 832 1.70 -6.28 -26.78
N ARG A 833 0.94 -5.68 -25.84
CA ARG A 833 -0.05 -6.38 -25.00
C ARG A 833 -1.13 -7.03 -25.85
N LYS A 834 -1.68 -6.29 -26.83
CA LYS A 834 -2.67 -6.82 -27.78
C LYS A 834 -2.13 -8.01 -28.57
N ALA A 835 -0.91 -7.90 -29.09
CA ALA A 835 -0.25 -9.01 -29.79
C ALA A 835 -0.04 -10.23 -28.88
N ARG A 836 0.39 -10.03 -27.63
CA ARG A 836 0.59 -11.11 -26.65
C ARG A 836 -0.71 -11.81 -26.28
N ILE A 837 -1.81 -11.07 -26.08
CA ILE A 837 -3.13 -11.65 -25.78
C ILE A 837 -3.62 -12.50 -26.95
N LEU A 838 -3.48 -12.01 -28.18
CA LEU A 838 -3.81 -12.77 -29.38
C LEU A 838 -2.99 -14.06 -29.47
N LEU A 839 -1.68 -13.96 -29.28
CA LEU A 839 -0.75 -15.09 -29.32
C LEU A 839 -1.06 -16.13 -28.24
N ALA A 840 -1.37 -15.71 -27.01
CA ALA A 840 -1.72 -16.61 -25.92
C ALA A 840 -2.95 -17.47 -26.27
N LYS A 841 -3.99 -16.87 -26.88
CA LYS A 841 -5.16 -17.59 -27.37
C LYS A 841 -4.79 -18.61 -28.47
N MET A 842 -3.88 -18.25 -29.38
CA MET A 842 -3.41 -19.16 -30.43
C MET A 842 -2.60 -20.34 -29.88
N ILE A 843 -1.85 -20.14 -28.80
CA ILE A 843 -1.11 -21.20 -28.11
C ILE A 843 -2.08 -22.15 -27.39
N GLU A 844 -3.07 -21.59 -26.69
CA GLU A 844 -4.07 -22.37 -25.94
C GLU A 844 -5.01 -23.15 -26.87
N THR A 845 -5.41 -22.55 -27.99
CA THR A 845 -6.28 -23.16 -29.00
C THR A 845 -5.59 -23.15 -30.36
N PRO A 846 -4.74 -24.14 -30.68
CA PRO A 846 -3.97 -24.17 -31.93
C PRO A 846 -4.82 -24.10 -33.22
N GLN A 847 -6.12 -24.42 -33.14
CA GLN A 847 -7.07 -24.38 -34.26
C GLN A 847 -7.38 -22.96 -34.74
N ILE A 848 -7.18 -21.93 -33.90
CA ILE A 848 -7.40 -20.53 -34.26
C ILE A 848 -6.11 -19.83 -34.75
N TRP A 849 -5.04 -20.59 -34.98
CA TRP A 849 -3.79 -20.06 -35.51
C TRP A 849 -3.98 -19.35 -36.86
N ASP A 850 -3.55 -18.09 -36.92
CA ASP A 850 -3.53 -17.29 -38.14
C ASP A 850 -2.26 -16.44 -38.22
N ARG A 851 -1.38 -16.81 -39.17
CA ARG A 851 -0.13 -16.12 -39.46
C ARG A 851 -0.31 -14.63 -39.78
N ASN A 852 -1.29 -14.28 -40.62
CA ASN A 852 -1.49 -12.90 -41.06
C ASN A 852 -2.05 -12.03 -39.94
N GLN A 853 -2.93 -12.60 -39.13
CA GLN A 853 -3.47 -11.92 -37.96
C GLN A 853 -2.36 -11.61 -36.94
N LEU A 854 -1.47 -12.56 -36.67
CA LEU A 854 -0.30 -12.33 -35.82
C LEU A 854 0.64 -11.26 -36.41
N LEU A 855 1.01 -11.38 -37.69
CA LEU A 855 1.87 -10.39 -38.36
C LEU A 855 1.28 -8.97 -38.30
N THR A 856 -0.03 -8.82 -38.47
CA THR A 856 -0.73 -7.53 -38.36
C THR A 856 -0.61 -6.95 -36.94
N ALA A 857 -0.80 -7.78 -35.91
CA ALA A 857 -0.65 -7.35 -34.53
C ALA A 857 0.80 -6.95 -34.19
N LEU A 858 1.79 -7.72 -34.67
CA LEU A 858 3.21 -7.42 -34.50
C LEU A 858 3.63 -6.16 -35.26
N ASN A 859 3.04 -5.89 -36.43
CA ASN A 859 3.33 -4.69 -37.22
C ASN A 859 2.94 -3.41 -36.47
N ALA A 860 1.80 -3.41 -35.77
CA ALA A 860 1.42 -2.26 -34.94
C ALA A 860 2.45 -1.99 -33.81
N ALA A 861 3.10 -3.03 -33.29
CA ALA A 861 4.17 -2.89 -32.31
C ALA A 861 5.47 -2.35 -32.94
N ILE A 862 5.89 -2.86 -34.10
CA ILE A 862 7.12 -2.39 -34.75
C ILE A 862 7.02 -0.96 -35.30
N GLU A 863 5.84 -0.53 -35.73
CA GLU A 863 5.58 0.86 -36.14
C GLU A 863 5.81 1.85 -35.00
N ARG A 864 5.49 1.48 -33.75
CA ARG A 864 5.80 2.29 -32.57
C ARG A 864 7.30 2.42 -32.35
N CYS A 865 8.04 1.32 -32.50
CA CYS A 865 9.50 1.35 -32.42
C CYS A 865 10.09 2.28 -33.49
N ALA A 866 9.63 2.15 -34.74
CA ALA A 866 10.14 2.94 -35.86
C ALA A 866 9.86 4.45 -35.71
N ALA A 867 8.79 4.83 -35.02
CA ALA A 867 8.45 6.22 -34.74
C ALA A 867 9.26 6.84 -33.59
N GLY A 868 10.13 6.08 -32.91
CA GLY A 868 10.87 6.50 -31.72
C GLY A 868 10.02 6.54 -30.44
N ALA A 869 8.75 6.16 -30.51
CA ALA A 869 7.81 6.23 -29.38
C ALA A 869 8.22 5.34 -28.19
N THR A 870 9.09 4.36 -28.42
CA THR A 870 9.55 3.42 -27.40
C THR A 870 10.98 3.68 -26.93
N ASP A 871 11.68 4.69 -27.47
CA ASP A 871 13.13 4.90 -27.28
C ASP A 871 13.52 5.16 -25.83
N SER A 872 12.57 5.65 -25.04
CA SER A 872 12.75 5.88 -23.61
C SER A 872 12.92 4.59 -22.80
N ALA A 873 12.34 3.46 -23.24
CA ALA A 873 12.28 2.25 -22.41
C ALA A 873 12.70 0.97 -23.14
N LEU A 874 12.34 0.80 -24.41
CA LEU A 874 12.55 -0.46 -25.11
C LEU A 874 14.00 -0.59 -25.60
N PRO A 875 14.76 -1.63 -25.20
CA PRO A 875 16.09 -1.85 -25.73
C PRO A 875 16.06 -2.15 -27.24
N ALA A 876 17.00 -1.57 -27.98
CA ALA A 876 17.14 -1.80 -29.42
C ALA A 876 17.28 -3.29 -29.77
N SER A 877 17.88 -4.10 -28.89
CA SER A 877 17.99 -5.56 -29.07
C SER A 877 16.64 -6.27 -29.05
N VAL A 878 15.68 -5.82 -28.23
CA VAL A 878 14.32 -6.40 -28.17
C VAL A 878 13.55 -6.04 -29.43
N ALA A 879 13.63 -4.77 -29.86
CA ALA A 879 13.04 -4.33 -31.13
C ALA A 879 13.63 -5.10 -32.33
N ALA A 880 14.96 -5.32 -32.34
CA ALA A 880 15.62 -6.12 -33.38
C ALA A 880 15.18 -7.58 -33.36
N SER A 881 15.05 -8.21 -32.18
CA SER A 881 14.53 -9.58 -32.07
C SER A 881 13.10 -9.70 -32.60
N LEU A 882 12.24 -8.73 -32.29
CA LEU A 882 10.87 -8.67 -32.82
C LEU A 882 10.86 -8.58 -34.34
N ALA A 883 11.66 -7.66 -34.91
CA ALA A 883 11.78 -7.49 -36.35
C ALA A 883 12.34 -8.76 -37.03
N ASN A 884 13.33 -9.42 -36.42
CA ASN A 884 13.91 -10.66 -36.93
C ASN A 884 12.91 -11.81 -36.93
N TYR A 885 12.11 -11.95 -35.88
CA TYR A 885 11.03 -12.95 -35.84
C TYR A 885 10.00 -12.67 -36.94
N MET A 886 9.55 -11.42 -37.10
CA MET A 886 8.61 -11.04 -38.15
C MET A 886 9.17 -11.32 -39.55
N LEU A 887 10.44 -10.95 -39.79
CA LEU A 887 11.11 -11.23 -41.07
C LEU A 887 11.18 -12.73 -41.35
N TRP A 888 11.54 -13.53 -40.35
CA TRP A 888 11.54 -14.98 -40.46
C TRP A 888 10.14 -15.52 -40.78
N LEU A 889 9.10 -15.09 -40.05
CA LEU A 889 7.72 -15.51 -40.27
C LEU A 889 7.20 -15.08 -41.65
N CYS A 890 7.65 -13.94 -42.18
CA CYS A 890 7.37 -13.47 -43.53
C CYS A 890 7.95 -14.39 -44.63
N THR A 891 9.07 -15.07 -44.36
CA THR A 891 9.67 -16.02 -45.32
C THR A 891 9.06 -17.43 -45.29
N GLN A 892 8.21 -17.72 -44.30
CA GLN A 892 7.53 -19.02 -44.19
C GLN A 892 6.34 -19.14 -45.16
N PRO A 893 5.96 -20.37 -45.58
CA PRO A 893 4.74 -20.61 -46.35
C PRO A 893 3.50 -20.08 -45.63
N ALA A 894 2.49 -19.64 -46.39
CA ALA A 894 1.20 -19.25 -45.83
C ALA A 894 0.50 -20.37 -45.05
N SER A 895 0.86 -21.63 -45.33
CA SER A 895 0.33 -22.84 -44.70
C SER A 895 1.12 -23.32 -43.47
N ILE A 896 2.05 -22.51 -42.91
CA ILE A 896 2.80 -22.90 -41.72
C ILE A 896 1.86 -23.24 -40.55
N GLY A 897 2.09 -24.38 -39.91
CA GLY A 897 1.32 -24.81 -38.73
C GLY A 897 1.81 -24.15 -37.44
N ALA A 898 0.93 -24.09 -36.43
CA ALA A 898 1.26 -23.54 -35.11
C ALA A 898 2.51 -24.14 -34.45
N PRO A 899 2.77 -25.48 -34.50
CA PRO A 899 3.97 -26.07 -33.90
C PRO A 899 5.28 -25.58 -34.53
N ASP A 900 5.26 -25.27 -35.83
CA ASP A 900 6.44 -24.83 -36.58
C ASP A 900 6.65 -23.31 -36.51
N ALA A 901 5.63 -22.56 -36.04
CA ALA A 901 5.60 -21.10 -36.03
C ALA A 901 6.40 -20.45 -34.88
N ARG A 902 7.07 -21.26 -34.03
CA ARG A 902 7.91 -20.79 -32.91
C ARG A 902 7.19 -19.80 -32.00
N LEU A 903 5.97 -20.15 -31.59
CA LEU A 903 5.10 -19.25 -30.80
C LEU A 903 5.71 -18.89 -29.44
N ASP A 904 6.47 -19.79 -28.84
CA ASP A 904 7.17 -19.53 -27.57
C ASP A 904 8.25 -18.47 -27.71
N ASP A 905 8.99 -18.44 -28.83
CA ASP A 905 10.04 -17.44 -29.08
C ASP A 905 9.43 -16.03 -29.11
N ILE A 906 8.35 -15.85 -29.87
CA ILE A 906 7.67 -14.55 -29.96
C ILE A 906 6.94 -14.20 -28.67
N LEU A 907 6.40 -15.17 -27.95
CA LEU A 907 5.82 -14.94 -26.63
C LEU A 907 6.86 -14.36 -25.68
N ASN A 908 8.06 -14.94 -25.65
CA ASN A 908 9.18 -14.46 -24.83
C ASN A 908 9.64 -13.05 -25.22
N ILE A 909 9.72 -12.76 -26.52
CA ILE A 909 10.07 -11.42 -27.02
C ILE A 909 9.02 -10.38 -26.60
N LEU A 910 7.73 -10.70 -26.77
CA LEU A 910 6.63 -9.81 -26.39
C LEU A 910 6.56 -9.59 -24.88
N ASN A 911 6.73 -10.65 -24.09
CA ASN A 911 6.79 -10.56 -22.64
C ASN A 911 7.91 -9.61 -22.20
N LYS A 912 9.11 -9.76 -22.78
CA LYS A 912 10.24 -8.88 -22.51
C LYS A 912 9.96 -7.43 -22.93
N ALA A 913 9.38 -7.20 -24.10
CA ALA A 913 9.03 -5.85 -24.54
C ALA A 913 8.02 -5.17 -23.60
N ILE A 914 6.95 -5.88 -23.24
CA ILE A 914 5.93 -5.39 -22.30
C ILE A 914 6.56 -5.13 -20.94
N GLU A 915 7.38 -6.06 -20.44
CA GLU A 915 8.08 -5.91 -19.16
C GLU A 915 8.90 -4.63 -19.16
N GLU A 916 9.71 -4.34 -20.20
CA GLU A 916 10.58 -3.17 -20.25
C GLU A 916 9.82 -1.84 -20.27
N MET A 917 8.66 -1.77 -20.92
CA MET A 917 7.84 -0.55 -21.01
C MET A 917 6.85 -0.37 -19.87
N THR A 918 6.42 -1.46 -19.23
CA THR A 918 5.36 -1.39 -18.23
C THR A 918 5.79 -0.58 -16.99
N ARG A 919 4.96 0.38 -16.56
CA ARG A 919 5.13 1.21 -15.37
C ARG A 919 3.94 0.98 -14.41
N PRO A 920 4.11 0.18 -13.34
CA PRO A 920 3.15 0.23 -12.25
C PRO A 920 3.22 1.60 -11.58
N ILE A 921 2.15 2.38 -11.62
CA ILE A 921 2.16 3.77 -11.13
C ILE A 921 2.18 3.86 -9.59
N ASP A 922 1.45 2.95 -8.91
CA ASP A 922 1.37 2.92 -7.43
C ASP A 922 2.49 2.11 -6.76
N THR A 923 3.29 1.37 -7.54
CA THR A 923 4.36 0.51 -6.99
C THR A 923 5.63 0.61 -7.80
N ILE A 924 6.71 0.02 -7.31
CA ILE A 924 7.99 -0.03 -8.04
C ILE A 924 8.36 -1.47 -8.40
N ARG A 925 9.14 -1.70 -9.46
CA ARG A 925 9.55 -3.05 -9.90
C ARG A 925 10.28 -3.84 -8.81
N HIS A 926 11.03 -3.18 -7.95
CA HIS A 926 11.74 -3.79 -6.82
C HIS A 926 11.38 -2.99 -5.55
N GLN A 927 10.48 -3.48 -4.69
CA GLN A 927 10.08 -2.71 -3.49
C GLN A 927 11.21 -2.66 -2.46
N ALA A 928 11.39 -1.47 -1.89
CA ALA A 928 11.96 -1.22 -0.57
C ALA A 928 11.22 -0.03 0.07
N LYS A 929 10.07 -0.28 0.72
CA LYS A 929 9.51 0.66 1.71
C LYS A 929 9.51 0.11 3.14
N THR A 930 9.54 -1.21 3.31
CA THR A 930 9.65 -1.85 4.65
C THR A 930 10.44 -3.16 4.70
N VAL A 931 10.80 -3.78 3.57
CA VAL A 931 11.53 -5.06 3.56
C VAL A 931 12.27 -5.20 2.24
N THR A 932 13.53 -5.65 2.30
CA THR A 932 14.27 -6.19 1.16
C THR A 932 13.55 -7.42 0.61
N VAL A 933 12.77 -7.25 -0.46
CA VAL A 933 12.45 -8.35 -1.36
C VAL A 933 12.57 -7.82 -2.79
N GLY A 934 13.79 -7.90 -3.31
CA GLY A 934 14.05 -7.69 -4.72
C GLY A 934 13.68 -8.96 -5.47
N ILE A 935 12.84 -8.85 -6.51
CA ILE A 935 12.67 -9.92 -7.50
C ILE A 935 14.06 -10.18 -8.11
N SER A 936 14.65 -11.35 -7.85
CA SER A 936 15.81 -11.79 -8.60
C SER A 936 15.35 -12.08 -10.02
N ARG A 937 15.98 -11.43 -11.01
CA ARG A 937 15.70 -11.74 -12.42
C ARG A 937 15.98 -13.23 -12.63
N PRO A 938 15.10 -14.00 -13.31
CA PRO A 938 15.50 -15.29 -13.82
C PRO A 938 16.76 -15.07 -14.68
N GLN A 939 17.85 -15.77 -14.34
CA GLN A 939 19.01 -15.81 -15.22
C GLN A 939 18.52 -16.37 -16.55
N GLY A 940 18.69 -15.59 -17.61
CA GLY A 940 18.24 -15.92 -18.96
C GLY A 940 18.96 -17.12 -19.55
#